data_AF-A0A075GJ05-F1
#
_entry.id   AF-A0A075GJ05-F1
#
_cell.length_a   1.000
_cell.length_b   1.000
_cell.length_c   1.000
_cell.angle_alpha   90.00
_cell.angle_beta   90.00
_cell.angle_gamma   90.00
#
_symmetry.space_group_name_H-M   'P 1'
#
loop_
_entity.id
_entity.type
_entity.pdbx_description
1 polymer ?
#
loop_
_entity_poly.entity_id
_entity_poly.type
_entity_poly.pdbx_seq_one_letter_code
_entity_poly.pdbx_strand_id
1 'polypeptide(L)'
;MGLKEALKSQLGRDEDFVDSETGELNVQIILAKSRKFDSRLIELLLEDELTGNTFVPEVGDCRVFLRDDFQIYLENMAITSRYGFTTYREAKEPRFTIGNKSLAKRDEVALVWPYKDCVLEGGQSKVEAKRAEIFFNQILAKHEISQLLEPKVLTNAVTYDVNGKGEFTQFTRDADKNRTRGLPENTITDNLFIRGNNLMSLASIESEFRDKVKLIFIDPPYCTGKDSFGYNDTFRNSTWLTFMRNRLKQARRLLKNDGVIFITINEIQFGYLQVLMDEVFGRENRHPIITVKTATQASYRAGNPAPLNVAEYILTYSKKTKKDAGYQGNRVHVKVEKPDQYNSVVFPYGSDLEDMDEDELRELLVENDQPTDGNKQALIGRLLTHAKETLNVSEWRKITLNEFVYKREGCEDKTAFMDARGPHWNVIRKQLQSVYAKQNKDWVIDLNTLAGPSDAVKALLAMSGNERDQFHILRRNDLRPIIAYNGRSVVFYRDKFGISDLDEPTSQIENIWTDISYLSLGHEGGVSFPDGKKPEALLKRIIELATKDDDIVLDYHLGSGTTLAVAHKMGRQYIGMEQLDYGENDGKRRLQNVIGGDSSGISGEVGWDGGGSFTYLELKKLNENYEERIQSIKPDYRPLNGDELRAKIAHFDLSIRREGRRLTNPQMVTALDTHFEENRTLKIDYNDKSVNQLKDIIRPIPGLTLQGDKDQLIEKIESHFAPNVTDIWESMKKDALFDYNLSLQKFDEEFKEFLKEDLDKQKEELMLTLDKNQMYVNRSSLGDGDLPISENDVLVTTNFYQE
;
A
#
# COMPACT_ATOMS: atom_id res chain seq x y z
N MET A 1 -40.35 -33.04 15.19
CA MET A 1 -39.11 -32.34 14.81
C MET A 1 -38.54 -31.74 16.09
N GLY A 2 -37.24 -31.84 16.36
CA GLY A 2 -36.67 -31.14 17.53
C GLY A 2 -36.71 -29.62 17.29
N LEU A 3 -36.67 -28.83 18.36
CA LEU A 3 -36.74 -27.37 18.29
C LEU A 3 -35.64 -26.78 17.38
N LYS A 4 -34.44 -27.38 17.41
CA LYS A 4 -33.30 -27.02 16.57
C LYS A 4 -33.56 -27.26 15.08
N GLU A 5 -34.09 -28.42 14.72
CA GLU A 5 -34.41 -28.75 13.33
C GLU A 5 -35.54 -27.86 12.82
N ALA A 6 -36.57 -27.61 13.63
CA ALA A 6 -37.67 -26.71 13.29
C ALA A 6 -37.15 -25.30 13.01
N LEU A 7 -36.28 -24.76 13.87
CA LEU A 7 -35.66 -23.45 13.69
C LEU A 7 -34.86 -23.35 12.39
N LYS A 8 -33.99 -24.35 12.12
CA LYS A 8 -33.20 -24.42 10.88
C LYS A 8 -34.09 -24.48 9.64
N SER A 9 -35.17 -25.24 9.71
CA SER A 9 -36.10 -25.37 8.59
C SER A 9 -36.87 -24.08 8.32
N GLN A 10 -37.23 -23.30 9.35
CA GLN A 10 -37.98 -22.05 9.15
C GLN A 10 -37.07 -20.92 8.71
N LEU A 11 -36.00 -20.66 9.46
CA LEU A 11 -35.10 -19.54 9.18
C LEU A 11 -34.27 -19.78 7.91
N GLY A 12 -34.01 -21.04 7.54
CA GLY A 12 -33.25 -21.38 6.33
C GLY A 12 -34.02 -21.15 5.02
N ARG A 13 -35.29 -20.73 5.10
CA ARG A 13 -36.12 -20.38 3.92
C ARG A 13 -35.90 -18.95 3.44
N ASP A 14 -35.18 -18.13 4.20
CA ASP A 14 -34.95 -16.73 3.89
C ASP A 14 -33.46 -16.49 3.66
N GLU A 15 -33.10 -15.99 2.48
CA GLU A 15 -31.70 -15.78 2.06
C GLU A 15 -30.98 -14.78 2.99
N ASP A 16 -31.70 -13.86 3.63
CA ASP A 16 -31.16 -12.92 4.60
C ASP A 16 -30.65 -13.60 5.88
N PHE A 17 -31.17 -14.78 6.22
CA PHE A 17 -30.83 -15.51 7.44
C PHE A 17 -29.82 -16.63 7.21
N VAL A 18 -29.32 -16.79 5.99
CA VAL A 18 -28.33 -17.82 5.63
C VAL A 18 -27.06 -17.22 5.05
N ASP A 19 -25.93 -17.86 5.33
CA ASP A 19 -24.64 -17.48 4.75
C ASP A 19 -24.60 -17.89 3.26
N SER A 20 -24.37 -16.92 2.39
CA SER A 20 -24.40 -17.09 0.92
C SER A 20 -23.41 -18.12 0.36
N GLU A 21 -22.33 -18.45 1.09
CA GLU A 21 -21.36 -19.45 0.65
C GLU A 21 -21.68 -20.86 1.17
N THR A 22 -22.32 -20.97 2.35
CA THR A 22 -22.52 -22.27 3.03
C THR A 22 -23.95 -22.76 3.04
N GLY A 23 -24.94 -21.86 2.91
CA GLY A 23 -26.36 -22.17 3.07
C GLY A 23 -26.78 -22.47 4.52
N GLU A 24 -25.88 -22.29 5.49
CA GLU A 24 -26.20 -22.44 6.92
C GLU A 24 -26.76 -21.15 7.52
N LEU A 25 -27.52 -21.26 8.61
CA LEU A 25 -28.05 -20.09 9.31
C LEU A 25 -26.94 -19.14 9.80
N ASN A 26 -27.06 -17.87 9.44
CA ASN A 26 -26.25 -16.81 10.00
C ASN A 26 -26.82 -16.36 11.35
N VAL A 27 -26.40 -17.07 12.40
CA VAL A 27 -26.84 -16.87 13.79
C VAL A 27 -26.75 -15.40 14.21
N GLN A 28 -25.72 -14.67 13.82
CA GLN A 28 -25.51 -13.29 14.25
C GLN A 28 -26.41 -12.30 13.52
N ILE A 29 -26.71 -12.50 12.24
CA ILE A 29 -27.75 -11.72 11.55
C ILE A 29 -29.10 -11.95 12.22
N ILE A 30 -29.41 -13.21 12.55
CA ILE A 30 -30.64 -13.56 13.25
C ILE A 30 -30.68 -12.92 14.65
N LEU A 31 -29.55 -12.90 15.39
CA LEU A 31 -29.44 -12.19 16.66
C LEU A 31 -29.68 -10.68 16.48
N ALA A 32 -29.03 -10.04 15.51
CA ALA A 32 -29.22 -8.61 15.21
C ALA A 32 -30.67 -8.29 14.82
N LYS A 33 -31.28 -9.10 13.96
CA LYS A 33 -32.70 -8.97 13.57
C LYS A 33 -33.64 -9.21 14.76
N SER A 34 -33.30 -10.14 15.67
CA SER A 34 -34.08 -10.37 16.89
C SER A 34 -34.05 -9.17 17.84
N ARG A 35 -32.91 -8.45 17.94
CA ARG A 35 -32.81 -7.20 18.73
C ARG A 35 -33.72 -6.11 18.17
N LYS A 36 -33.88 -6.07 16.84
CA LYS A 36 -34.72 -5.12 16.12
C LYS A 36 -36.20 -5.51 16.04
N PHE A 37 -36.62 -6.63 16.66
CA PHE A 37 -37.98 -7.17 16.51
C PHE A 37 -38.40 -7.29 15.03
N ASP A 38 -37.46 -7.73 14.18
CA ASP A 38 -37.67 -7.86 12.75
C ASP A 38 -38.94 -8.66 12.46
N SER A 39 -39.85 -8.06 11.69
CA SER A 39 -41.18 -8.64 11.44
C SER A 39 -41.08 -9.97 10.69
N ARG A 40 -40.12 -10.06 9.76
CA ARG A 40 -39.91 -11.26 8.94
C ARG A 40 -39.40 -12.42 9.79
N LEU A 41 -38.47 -12.17 10.70
CA LEU A 41 -37.99 -13.16 11.67
C LEU A 41 -39.15 -13.69 12.53
N ILE A 42 -39.98 -12.80 13.10
CA ILE A 42 -41.10 -13.19 13.96
C ILE A 42 -42.15 -13.97 13.16
N GLU A 43 -42.48 -13.55 11.94
CA GLU A 43 -43.38 -14.28 11.03
C GLU A 43 -42.91 -15.72 10.81
N LEU A 44 -41.64 -15.93 10.47
CA LEU A 44 -41.07 -17.26 10.24
C LEU A 44 -41.13 -18.15 11.48
N LEU A 45 -40.95 -17.58 12.68
CA LEU A 45 -41.10 -18.31 13.94
C LEU A 45 -42.57 -18.67 14.22
N LEU A 46 -43.52 -17.85 13.80
CA LEU A 46 -44.95 -18.11 13.98
C LEU A 46 -45.52 -19.14 13.00
N GLU A 47 -44.87 -19.36 11.86
CA GLU A 47 -45.29 -20.35 10.85
C GLU A 47 -45.15 -21.81 11.34
N ASP A 48 -44.31 -22.06 12.35
CA ASP A 48 -44.15 -23.38 12.97
C ASP A 48 -44.61 -23.37 14.42
N GLU A 49 -45.55 -24.26 14.74
CA GLU A 49 -46.20 -24.34 16.05
C GLU A 49 -45.20 -24.54 17.20
N LEU A 50 -44.10 -25.28 16.98
CA LEU A 50 -43.09 -25.54 18.00
C LEU A 50 -42.24 -24.29 18.26
N THR A 51 -41.73 -23.63 17.21
CA THR A 51 -40.94 -22.40 17.37
C THR A 51 -41.78 -21.22 17.84
N GLY A 52 -43.02 -21.11 17.35
CA GLY A 52 -43.99 -20.09 17.72
C GLY A 52 -44.41 -20.19 19.18
N ASN A 53 -44.77 -21.39 19.66
CA ASN A 53 -45.13 -21.56 21.08
C ASN A 53 -43.93 -21.41 22.02
N THR A 54 -42.71 -21.68 21.56
CA THR A 54 -41.51 -21.58 22.40
C THR A 54 -41.00 -20.16 22.53
N PHE A 55 -40.88 -19.44 21.40
CA PHE A 55 -40.26 -18.11 21.37
C PHE A 55 -41.28 -16.99 21.27
N VAL A 56 -42.52 -17.26 20.85
CA VAL A 56 -43.56 -16.24 20.69
C VAL A 56 -44.89 -16.69 21.31
N PRO A 57 -44.92 -17.11 22.60
CA PRO A 57 -46.11 -17.66 23.23
C PRO A 57 -47.27 -16.65 23.31
N GLU A 58 -48.48 -17.20 23.41
CA GLU A 58 -49.70 -16.45 23.63
C GLU A 58 -49.86 -16.12 25.13
N VAL A 59 -49.99 -14.83 25.44
CA VAL A 59 -50.14 -14.31 26.80
C VAL A 59 -51.37 -13.40 26.82
N GLY A 60 -52.51 -13.95 27.27
CA GLY A 60 -53.80 -13.27 27.16
C GLY A 60 -54.25 -13.17 25.71
N ASP A 61 -54.59 -11.97 25.25
CA ASP A 61 -55.07 -11.71 23.89
C ASP A 61 -53.95 -11.32 22.90
N CYS A 62 -52.68 -11.40 23.31
CA CYS A 62 -51.52 -10.98 22.54
C CYS A 62 -50.44 -12.07 22.50
N ARG A 63 -49.63 -12.08 21.43
CA ARG A 63 -48.41 -12.90 21.35
C ARG A 63 -47.18 -12.07 21.74
N VAL A 64 -46.27 -12.65 22.51
CA VAL A 64 -45.10 -11.96 23.07
C VAL A 64 -43.83 -12.65 22.58
N PHE A 65 -42.95 -11.94 21.87
CA PHE A 65 -41.65 -12.48 21.48
C PHE A 65 -40.69 -12.49 22.68
N LEU A 66 -40.37 -13.68 23.18
CA LEU A 66 -39.37 -13.93 24.23
C LEU A 66 -37.96 -13.79 23.65
N ARG A 67 -37.59 -12.55 23.33
CA ARG A 67 -36.32 -12.19 22.70
C ARG A 67 -35.11 -12.79 23.41
N ASP A 68 -35.04 -12.66 24.73
CA ASP A 68 -33.87 -13.08 25.51
C ASP A 68 -33.73 -14.60 25.50
N ASP A 69 -34.83 -15.34 25.66
CA ASP A 69 -34.85 -16.81 25.58
C ASP A 69 -34.50 -17.31 24.17
N PHE A 70 -34.97 -16.60 23.14
CA PHE A 70 -34.60 -16.88 21.75
C PHE A 70 -33.11 -16.66 21.50
N GLN A 71 -32.54 -15.54 21.96
CA GLN A 71 -31.11 -15.24 21.83
C GLN A 71 -30.24 -16.27 22.55
N ILE A 72 -30.58 -16.57 23.81
CA ILE A 72 -29.91 -17.61 24.61
C ILE A 72 -30.00 -18.96 23.91
N TYR A 73 -31.15 -19.32 23.35
CA TYR A 73 -31.30 -20.57 22.63
C TYR A 73 -30.47 -20.60 21.35
N LEU A 74 -30.47 -19.52 20.57
CA LEU A 74 -29.73 -19.42 19.31
C LEU A 74 -28.21 -19.51 19.54
N GLU A 75 -27.72 -18.83 20.58
CA GLU A 75 -26.33 -18.90 21.04
C GLU A 75 -25.98 -20.32 21.50
N ASN A 76 -26.83 -20.95 22.32
CA ASN A 76 -26.65 -22.34 22.75
C ASN A 76 -26.72 -23.34 21.59
N MET A 77 -27.56 -23.08 20.59
CA MET A 77 -27.68 -23.88 19.38
C MET A 77 -26.42 -23.77 18.52
N ALA A 78 -25.86 -22.57 18.41
CA ALA A 78 -24.56 -22.34 17.78
C ALA A 78 -23.47 -23.14 18.52
N ILE A 79 -23.45 -23.09 19.86
CA ILE A 79 -22.48 -23.82 20.69
C ILE A 79 -22.62 -25.35 20.55
N THR A 80 -23.83 -25.90 20.67
CA THR A 80 -24.09 -27.35 20.61
C THR A 80 -24.00 -27.95 19.20
N SER A 81 -24.13 -27.13 18.15
CA SER A 81 -23.79 -27.57 16.78
C SER A 81 -22.29 -27.59 16.51
N ARG A 82 -21.49 -26.86 17.31
CA ARG A 82 -20.03 -26.73 17.16
C ARG A 82 -19.24 -27.77 17.95
N TYR A 83 -19.81 -28.37 18.99
CA TYR A 83 -19.14 -29.40 19.81
C TYR A 83 -20.03 -30.63 20.02
N GLY A 84 -19.59 -31.78 19.50
CA GLY A 84 -20.18 -33.08 19.84
C GLY A 84 -20.07 -33.37 21.34
N PHE A 85 -21.07 -34.07 21.89
CA PHE A 85 -21.16 -34.53 23.27
C PHE A 85 -19.87 -35.18 23.79
N THR A 86 -18.95 -34.45 24.42
CA THR A 86 -17.99 -34.96 25.43
C THR A 86 -17.07 -33.86 25.97
N THR A 87 -17.55 -32.98 26.86
CA THR A 87 -16.71 -32.42 27.95
C THR A 87 -17.55 -31.69 28.99
N TYR A 88 -18.08 -32.46 29.95
CA TYR A 88 -18.52 -31.94 31.25
C TYR A 88 -18.03 -32.94 32.31
N ARG A 89 -17.03 -32.55 33.13
CA ARG A 89 -16.88 -32.91 34.55
C ARG A 89 -15.56 -32.40 35.17
N GLU A 90 -15.73 -31.53 36.16
CA GLU A 90 -15.02 -31.38 37.45
C GLU A 90 -13.48 -31.52 37.52
N ALA A 91 -12.79 -30.46 37.97
CA ALA A 91 -11.74 -30.52 39.01
C ALA A 91 -11.34 -29.12 39.55
N LYS A 92 -10.84 -29.13 40.78
CA LYS A 92 -10.60 -28.03 41.75
C LYS A 92 -9.38 -27.14 41.41
N GLU A 93 -9.47 -25.88 41.85
CA GLU A 93 -8.61 -24.67 41.74
C GLU A 93 -7.05 -24.77 41.80
N PRO A 94 -6.29 -23.68 41.48
CA PRO A 94 -6.65 -22.39 40.85
C PRO A 94 -5.74 -21.97 39.66
N ARG A 95 -6.15 -20.89 38.96
CA ARG A 95 -5.47 -20.02 37.95
C ARG A 95 -6.10 -20.07 36.55
N PHE A 96 -6.65 -18.94 36.09
CA PHE A 96 -6.78 -18.51 34.69
C PHE A 96 -7.09 -19.62 33.68
N THR A 97 -8.28 -20.22 33.71
CA THR A 97 -8.64 -21.29 32.77
C THR A 97 -9.99 -21.08 32.09
N ILE A 98 -10.00 -21.36 30.79
CA ILE A 98 -11.19 -21.70 29.99
C ILE A 98 -10.98 -23.17 29.60
N GLY A 99 -11.91 -24.05 29.94
CA GLY A 99 -11.84 -25.46 29.55
C GLY A 99 -10.59 -26.21 30.04
N ASN A 100 -10.27 -26.13 31.34
CA ASN A 100 -9.16 -26.86 31.98
C ASN A 100 -7.71 -26.54 31.51
N LYS A 101 -7.45 -25.47 30.73
CA LYS A 101 -6.08 -25.03 30.40
C LYS A 101 -5.81 -23.54 30.65
N SER A 102 -4.58 -23.24 31.05
CA SER A 102 -4.10 -21.89 31.35
C SER A 102 -3.87 -21.07 30.08
N LEU A 103 -4.27 -19.79 30.04
CA LEU A 103 -4.12 -18.91 28.87
C LEU A 103 -2.67 -18.81 28.36
N ALA A 104 -1.67 -18.86 29.26
CA ALA A 104 -0.25 -18.81 28.90
C ALA A 104 0.38 -20.16 28.50
N LYS A 105 -0.38 -21.27 28.57
CA LYS A 105 0.07 -22.63 28.25
C LYS A 105 -0.99 -23.41 27.48
N ARG A 106 -1.28 -22.98 26.24
CA ARG A 106 -2.07 -23.80 25.31
C ARG A 106 -1.17 -24.81 24.60
N ASP A 107 -1.30 -26.07 24.99
CA ASP A 107 -0.95 -27.25 24.17
C ASP A 107 -2.20 -27.73 23.40
N GLU A 108 -2.72 -26.90 22.50
CA GLU A 108 -3.85 -27.25 21.62
C GLU A 108 -3.42 -27.13 20.17
N VAL A 109 -3.18 -28.28 19.55
CA VAL A 109 -3.07 -28.40 18.09
C VAL A 109 -4.49 -28.39 17.54
N ALA A 110 -4.95 -27.22 17.11
CA ALA A 110 -5.99 -27.10 16.09
C ALA A 110 -5.29 -26.94 14.75
N LEU A 111 -5.41 -27.93 13.87
CA LEU A 111 -4.87 -27.87 12.52
C LEU A 111 -5.81 -26.98 11.68
N VAL A 112 -5.54 -25.67 11.78
CA VAL A 112 -6.00 -24.63 10.88
C VAL A 112 -4.73 -24.14 10.19
N TRP A 113 -4.67 -24.21 8.86
CA TRP A 113 -3.55 -23.67 8.10
C TRP A 113 -3.27 -22.21 8.51
N PRO A 114 -2.00 -21.81 8.64
CA PRO A 114 -1.49 -21.11 9.80
C PRO A 114 -1.96 -19.66 9.88
N TYR A 115 -2.75 -19.32 10.89
CA TYR A 115 -2.76 -18.00 11.50
C TYR A 115 -2.27 -18.17 12.95
N LYS A 116 -1.04 -17.70 13.20
CA LYS A 116 -0.42 -17.42 14.51
C LYS A 116 -0.04 -18.65 15.38
N ASP A 117 1.26 -18.79 15.61
CA ASP A 117 1.96 -19.57 16.67
C ASP A 117 1.84 -21.10 16.73
N CYS A 118 2.68 -21.80 15.96
CA CYS A 118 3.24 -23.10 16.38
C CYS A 118 4.76 -23.14 16.12
N VAL A 119 5.53 -23.36 17.18
CA VAL A 119 6.86 -23.98 17.08
C VAL A 119 6.61 -25.45 16.75
N LEU A 120 7.17 -25.92 15.63
CA LEU A 120 7.25 -27.33 15.32
C LEU A 120 8.22 -27.98 16.33
N GLU A 121 7.72 -28.86 17.21
CA GLU A 121 8.62 -29.85 17.82
C GLU A 121 8.99 -30.87 16.75
N GLY A 122 10.12 -30.62 16.09
CA GLY A 122 10.91 -31.66 15.43
C GLY A 122 11.48 -32.61 16.47
N GLY A 123 10.65 -33.53 16.95
CA GLY A 123 11.01 -34.55 17.95
C GLY A 123 11.15 -35.95 17.36
N GLN A 124 11.89 -36.13 16.27
CA GLN A 124 12.31 -37.47 15.85
C GLN A 124 13.53 -37.88 16.68
N SER A 125 13.32 -38.63 17.75
CA SER A 125 14.41 -39.05 18.64
C SER A 125 15.17 -40.29 18.15
N LYS A 126 14.65 -41.06 17.18
CA LYS A 126 15.34 -42.21 16.52
C LYS A 126 14.91 -42.42 15.06
N VAL A 127 15.84 -42.85 14.22
CA VAL A 127 15.75 -42.92 12.73
C VAL A 127 14.80 -44.02 12.21
N GLU A 128 14.45 -45.03 13.00
CA GLU A 128 13.81 -46.26 12.50
C GLU A 128 12.29 -46.35 12.69
N ALA A 129 11.66 -45.41 13.38
CA ALA A 129 10.21 -45.43 13.61
C ALA A 129 9.46 -44.65 12.50
N LYS A 130 8.95 -45.36 11.49
CA LYS A 130 7.96 -44.78 10.55
C LYS A 130 6.60 -44.67 11.24
N ARG A 131 6.22 -43.49 11.70
CA ARG A 131 4.83 -43.17 12.05
C ARG A 131 4.10 -42.63 10.83
N ALA A 132 2.87 -43.07 10.60
CA ALA A 132 1.97 -42.43 9.65
C ALA A 132 1.49 -41.11 10.25
N GLU A 133 1.74 -40.00 9.55
CA GLU A 133 1.19 -38.69 9.88
C GLU A 133 -0.34 -38.73 9.76
N ILE A 134 -1.03 -38.32 10.82
CA ILE A 134 -2.49 -38.17 10.78
C ILE A 134 -2.79 -36.67 10.79
N PHE A 135 -3.33 -36.18 9.68
CA PHE A 135 -3.81 -34.80 9.51
C PHE A 135 -5.19 -34.64 10.14
N PHE A 136 -5.34 -33.71 11.07
CA PHE A 136 -6.62 -33.38 11.72
C PHE A 136 -7.14 -32.02 11.28
N ASN A 137 -7.85 -31.95 10.15
CA ASN A 137 -8.48 -30.69 9.73
C ASN A 137 -9.65 -30.37 10.67
N GLN A 138 -9.52 -29.36 11.54
CA GLN A 138 -10.68 -28.73 12.17
C GLN A 138 -10.77 -27.28 11.69
N ILE A 139 -11.86 -27.00 11.00
CA ILE A 139 -12.25 -25.68 10.50
C ILE A 139 -12.62 -24.83 11.72
N LEU A 140 -11.90 -23.72 11.98
CA LEU A 140 -12.44 -22.62 12.80
C LEU A 140 -13.83 -22.29 12.27
N ALA A 141 -14.82 -22.11 13.14
CA ALA A 141 -16.20 -21.86 12.71
C ALA A 141 -16.22 -20.74 11.65
N LYS A 142 -16.47 -21.12 10.38
CA LYS A 142 -16.26 -20.29 9.18
C LYS A 142 -16.98 -18.94 9.26
N HIS A 143 -18.09 -18.90 9.99
CA HIS A 143 -18.87 -17.72 10.35
C HIS A 143 -18.04 -16.58 10.98
N GLU A 144 -17.02 -16.87 11.79
CA GLU A 144 -16.19 -15.83 12.46
C GLU A 144 -15.26 -15.13 11.46
N ILE A 145 -14.80 -15.86 10.42
CA ILE A 145 -14.02 -15.30 9.31
C ILE A 145 -14.90 -14.45 8.39
N SER A 146 -16.16 -14.86 8.18
CA SER A 146 -17.13 -14.11 7.37
C SER A 146 -17.32 -12.69 7.92
N GLN A 147 -17.50 -12.54 9.24
CA GLN A 147 -17.75 -11.24 9.88
C GLN A 147 -16.55 -10.30 9.87
N LEU A 148 -15.34 -10.85 10.02
CA LEU A 148 -14.12 -10.04 9.95
C LEU A 148 -14.06 -9.33 8.59
N LEU A 149 -14.37 -10.02 7.51
CA LEU A 149 -14.32 -9.47 6.15
C LEU A 149 -15.65 -8.88 5.66
N GLU A 150 -16.67 -8.77 6.51
CA GLU A 150 -17.91 -8.07 6.16
C GLU A 150 -17.62 -6.59 5.87
N PRO A 151 -18.36 -5.95 4.97
CA PRO A 151 -18.28 -4.50 4.78
C PRO A 151 -18.50 -3.76 6.10
N LYS A 152 -17.71 -2.73 6.36
CA LYS A 152 -17.78 -1.94 7.61
C LYS A 152 -18.54 -0.64 7.40
N VAL A 153 -19.07 -0.09 8.50
CA VAL A 153 -19.62 1.27 8.56
C VAL A 153 -18.50 2.29 8.34
N LEU A 154 -18.76 3.28 7.49
CA LEU A 154 -17.85 4.37 7.17
C LEU A 154 -18.25 5.61 7.98
N THR A 155 -17.26 6.31 8.53
CA THR A 155 -17.47 7.47 9.42
C THR A 155 -16.50 8.59 9.09
N ASN A 156 -16.70 9.76 9.71
CA ASN A 156 -15.81 10.92 9.64
C ASN A 156 -15.47 11.37 8.20
N ALA A 157 -16.42 11.20 7.27
CA ALA A 157 -16.21 11.59 5.88
C ALA A 157 -16.08 13.11 5.74
N VAL A 158 -15.00 13.55 5.10
CA VAL A 158 -14.73 14.95 4.81
C VAL A 158 -14.00 15.06 3.47
N THR A 159 -14.26 16.12 2.71
CA THR A 159 -13.60 16.36 1.44
C THR A 159 -12.52 17.42 1.61
N TYR A 160 -11.33 17.18 1.07
CA TYR A 160 -10.26 18.16 0.97
C TYR A 160 -10.11 18.62 -0.48
N ASP A 161 -10.17 19.92 -0.70
CA ASP A 161 -9.96 20.56 -1.99
C ASP A 161 -9.04 21.79 -1.86
N VAL A 162 -8.95 22.61 -2.90
CA VAL A 162 -8.13 23.84 -2.93
C VAL A 162 -8.53 24.87 -1.86
N ASN A 163 -9.76 24.80 -1.33
CA ASN A 163 -10.26 25.66 -0.26
C ASN A 163 -10.02 25.06 1.13
N GLY A 164 -9.42 23.87 1.21
CA GLY A 164 -9.14 23.15 2.45
C GLY A 164 -10.18 22.10 2.78
N LYS A 165 -10.52 21.97 4.06
CA LYS A 165 -11.48 20.97 4.55
C LYS A 165 -12.92 21.44 4.31
N GLY A 166 -13.66 20.72 3.47
CA GLY A 166 -15.10 20.88 3.24
C GLY A 166 -15.94 19.79 3.92
N GLU A 167 -17.24 20.06 4.04
CA GLU A 167 -18.23 19.07 4.48
C GLU A 167 -18.45 18.02 3.40
N PHE A 168 -18.53 16.75 3.80
CA PHE A 168 -18.93 15.68 2.91
C PHE A 168 -20.43 15.77 2.64
N THR A 169 -20.82 15.60 1.38
CA THR A 169 -22.24 15.59 0.96
C THR A 169 -22.61 14.24 0.36
N GLN A 170 -21.91 13.83 -0.69
CA GLN A 170 -22.08 12.55 -1.37
C GLN A 170 -20.82 12.19 -2.17
N PHE A 171 -20.65 10.92 -2.49
CA PHE A 171 -19.64 10.46 -3.46
C PHE A 171 -20.03 10.87 -4.88
N THR A 172 -19.04 11.33 -5.63
CA THR A 172 -19.14 11.69 -7.04
C THR A 172 -19.15 10.42 -7.89
N ARG A 173 -20.11 10.32 -8.82
CA ARG A 173 -20.25 9.21 -9.77
C ARG A 173 -20.44 9.76 -11.18
N ASP A 174 -19.33 10.02 -11.86
CA ASP A 174 -19.33 10.58 -13.23
C ASP A 174 -19.48 9.47 -14.28
N ALA A 175 -20.66 9.41 -14.91
CA ALA A 175 -20.97 8.41 -15.92
C ALA A 175 -20.12 8.52 -17.19
N ASP A 176 -19.81 9.74 -17.67
CA ASP A 176 -19.00 9.95 -18.86
C ASP A 176 -17.57 9.48 -18.64
N LYS A 177 -17.03 9.83 -17.47
CA LYS A 177 -15.71 9.41 -17.02
C LYS A 177 -15.63 7.89 -16.90
N ASN A 178 -16.62 7.27 -16.27
CA ASN A 178 -16.67 5.81 -16.10
C ASN A 178 -16.83 5.05 -17.42
N ARG A 179 -17.63 5.56 -18.37
CA ARG A 179 -17.72 5.00 -19.73
C ARG A 179 -16.35 4.99 -20.42
N THR A 180 -15.60 6.08 -20.31
CA THR A 180 -14.26 6.20 -20.91
C THR A 180 -13.27 5.20 -20.31
N ARG A 181 -13.39 4.89 -19.02
CA ARG A 181 -12.56 3.92 -18.28
C ARG A 181 -13.00 2.46 -18.46
N GLY A 182 -14.14 2.22 -19.12
CA GLY A 182 -14.77 0.91 -19.23
C GLY A 182 -15.26 0.36 -17.87
N LEU A 183 -15.73 1.25 -16.99
CA LEU A 183 -16.26 0.92 -15.66
C LEU A 183 -17.79 1.13 -15.62
N PRO A 184 -18.50 0.50 -14.67
CA PRO A 184 -19.92 0.79 -14.43
C PRO A 184 -20.15 2.29 -14.19
N GLU A 185 -21.20 2.85 -14.80
CA GLU A 185 -21.46 4.31 -14.82
C GLU A 185 -21.58 4.91 -13.42
N ASN A 186 -22.14 4.14 -12.49
CA ASN A 186 -22.31 4.50 -11.10
C ASN A 186 -21.05 4.26 -10.24
N THR A 187 -19.87 4.02 -10.80
CA THR A 187 -18.65 3.82 -9.98
C THR A 187 -18.21 5.12 -9.31
N ILE A 188 -17.76 5.08 -8.06
CA ILE A 188 -17.18 6.25 -7.36
C ILE A 188 -15.96 6.77 -8.14
N THR A 189 -15.96 8.06 -8.44
CA THR A 189 -14.86 8.75 -9.15
C THR A 189 -13.99 9.63 -8.25
N ASP A 190 -14.35 9.78 -6.97
CA ASP A 190 -13.54 10.50 -5.99
C ASP A 190 -12.21 9.78 -5.73
N ASN A 191 -11.21 10.56 -5.37
CA ASN A 191 -9.99 10.05 -4.76
C ASN A 191 -10.26 9.74 -3.28
N LEU A 192 -9.84 8.57 -2.79
CA LEU A 192 -10.19 8.11 -1.44
C LEU A 192 -8.95 7.96 -0.56
N PHE A 193 -9.01 8.51 0.65
CA PHE A 193 -8.09 8.21 1.74
C PHE A 193 -8.88 7.57 2.87
N ILE A 194 -8.60 6.30 3.18
CA ILE A 194 -9.34 5.51 4.16
C ILE A 194 -8.46 5.25 5.38
N ARG A 195 -8.85 5.78 6.53
CA ARG A 195 -8.19 5.48 7.80
C ARG A 195 -8.76 4.22 8.44
N GLY A 196 -7.89 3.27 8.76
CA GLY A 196 -8.25 2.04 9.45
C GLY A 196 -7.41 0.85 9.01
N ASN A 197 -7.68 -0.30 9.61
CA ASN A 197 -6.97 -1.53 9.28
C ASN A 197 -7.11 -1.88 7.79
N ASN A 198 -6.00 -1.93 7.08
CA ASN A 198 -5.97 -2.14 5.64
C ASN A 198 -6.66 -3.44 5.17
N LEU A 199 -6.69 -4.54 5.94
CA LEU A 199 -7.44 -5.74 5.55
C LEU A 199 -8.96 -5.51 5.57
N MET A 200 -9.45 -4.82 6.60
CA MET A 200 -10.87 -4.50 6.77
C MET A 200 -11.30 -3.46 5.74
N SER A 201 -10.44 -2.47 5.47
CA SER A 201 -10.66 -1.46 4.44
C SER A 201 -10.73 -2.09 3.05
N LEU A 202 -9.80 -3.00 2.71
CA LEU A 202 -9.83 -3.75 1.44
C LEU A 202 -11.13 -4.53 1.26
N ALA A 203 -11.60 -5.21 2.31
CA ALA A 203 -12.85 -5.95 2.27
C ALA A 203 -14.07 -5.04 2.12
N SER A 204 -14.08 -3.89 2.82
CA SER A 204 -15.19 -2.93 2.79
C SER A 204 -15.36 -2.26 1.44
N ILE A 205 -14.27 -1.95 0.74
CA ILE A 205 -14.36 -1.33 -0.59
C ILE A 205 -14.65 -2.33 -1.71
N GLU A 206 -14.69 -3.63 -1.41
CA GLU A 206 -14.79 -4.68 -2.43
C GLU A 206 -16.08 -4.56 -3.24
N SER A 207 -17.21 -4.27 -2.59
CA SER A 207 -18.51 -4.10 -3.27
C SER A 207 -18.47 -3.00 -4.34
N GLU A 208 -17.74 -1.91 -4.10
CA GLU A 208 -17.64 -0.77 -5.01
C GLU A 208 -16.51 -0.95 -6.04
N PHE A 209 -15.37 -1.56 -5.69
CA PHE A 209 -14.17 -1.56 -6.55
C PHE A 209 -13.71 -2.94 -7.04
N ARG A 210 -14.48 -4.01 -6.82
CA ARG A 210 -14.19 -5.35 -7.36
C ARG A 210 -13.96 -5.30 -8.87
N ASP A 211 -12.86 -5.89 -9.32
CA ASP A 211 -12.43 -5.93 -10.73
C ASP A 211 -12.21 -4.54 -11.39
N LYS A 212 -12.03 -3.45 -10.63
CA LYS A 212 -11.90 -2.08 -11.18
C LYS A 212 -10.50 -1.47 -11.07
N VAL A 213 -9.65 -1.95 -10.16
CA VAL A 213 -8.32 -1.38 -9.88
C VAL A 213 -7.32 -1.76 -10.98
N LYS A 214 -6.64 -0.77 -11.57
CA LYS A 214 -5.65 -1.01 -12.63
C LYS A 214 -4.28 -1.37 -12.07
N LEU A 215 -3.81 -0.59 -11.11
CA LEU A 215 -2.49 -0.74 -10.50
C LEU A 215 -2.65 -0.85 -8.99
N ILE A 216 -1.98 -1.84 -8.41
CA ILE A 216 -1.69 -1.87 -6.97
C ILE A 216 -0.19 -1.67 -6.79
N PHE A 217 0.19 -0.72 -5.95
CA PHE A 217 1.56 -0.59 -5.46
C PHE A 217 1.53 -0.66 -3.94
N ILE A 218 2.41 -1.46 -3.35
CA ILE A 218 2.56 -1.54 -1.89
C ILE A 218 4.01 -1.65 -1.46
N ASP A 219 4.30 -1.08 -0.30
CA ASP A 219 5.57 -1.16 0.41
C ASP A 219 5.36 -1.76 1.81
N PRO A 220 5.25 -3.10 1.91
CA PRO A 220 4.94 -3.80 3.17
C PRO A 220 6.14 -3.77 4.16
N PRO A 221 5.95 -4.20 5.43
CA PRO A 221 7.05 -4.33 6.38
C PRO A 221 8.10 -5.32 5.89
N TYR A 222 9.38 -5.01 6.08
CA TYR A 222 10.50 -5.83 5.59
C TYR A 222 11.01 -6.81 6.66
N CYS A 223 10.51 -6.72 7.90
CA CYS A 223 10.92 -7.49 9.07
C CYS A 223 12.42 -7.38 9.37
N THR A 224 12.97 -6.17 9.30
CA THR A 224 14.40 -5.92 9.53
C THR A 224 14.79 -5.90 11.01
N GLY A 225 13.81 -5.93 11.91
CA GLY A 225 14.03 -5.86 13.36
C GLY A 225 14.32 -4.46 13.88
N LYS A 226 14.06 -3.42 13.09
CA LYS A 226 14.19 -2.00 13.48
C LYS A 226 12.81 -1.39 13.60
N ASP A 227 12.35 -1.15 14.82
CA ASP A 227 11.11 -0.41 15.10
C ASP A 227 11.30 1.11 14.96
N SER A 228 11.77 1.55 13.79
CA SER A 228 11.76 2.98 13.45
C SER A 228 10.34 3.40 13.04
N PHE A 229 9.82 4.47 13.66
CA PHE A 229 8.55 5.15 13.33
C PHE A 229 7.23 4.41 13.67
N GLY A 230 7.20 3.53 14.67
CA GLY A 230 5.93 2.96 15.18
C GLY A 230 5.24 1.96 14.24
N TYR A 231 5.88 1.62 13.12
CA TYR A 231 5.49 0.52 12.25
C TYR A 231 6.12 -0.77 12.79
N ASN A 232 5.33 -1.83 12.98
CA ASN A 232 5.85 -3.09 13.47
C ASN A 232 6.74 -3.74 12.40
N ASP A 233 8.05 -3.73 12.60
CA ASP A 233 9.02 -4.35 11.69
C ASP A 233 9.72 -5.56 12.32
N THR A 234 9.08 -6.17 13.32
CA THR A 234 9.61 -7.29 14.14
C THR A 234 8.79 -8.57 14.02
N PHE A 235 7.95 -8.70 12.99
CA PHE A 235 7.13 -9.88 12.77
C PHE A 235 7.95 -11.18 12.71
N ARG A 236 7.43 -12.25 13.31
CA ARG A 236 7.84 -13.62 12.99
C ARG A 236 7.45 -13.92 11.53
N ASN A 237 8.31 -14.64 10.79
CA ASN A 237 8.08 -14.94 9.37
C ASN A 237 6.71 -15.58 9.06
N SER A 238 6.26 -16.54 9.89
CA SER A 238 4.94 -17.16 9.72
C SER A 238 3.81 -16.12 9.85
N THR A 239 3.86 -15.28 10.87
CA THR A 239 2.90 -14.20 11.09
C THR A 239 2.91 -13.18 9.95
N TRP A 240 4.08 -12.83 9.41
CA TRP A 240 4.19 -11.91 8.28
C TRP A 240 3.59 -12.48 6.98
N LEU A 241 3.88 -13.75 6.66
CA LEU A 241 3.32 -14.40 5.47
C LEU A 241 1.80 -14.48 5.53
N THR A 242 1.29 -14.82 6.70
CA THR A 242 -0.12 -14.82 7.06
C THR A 242 -0.71 -13.40 6.95
N PHE A 243 -0.07 -12.38 7.51
CA PHE A 243 -0.47 -10.99 7.36
C PHE A 243 -0.59 -10.56 5.88
N MET A 244 0.40 -10.90 5.06
CA MET A 244 0.43 -10.58 3.63
C MET A 244 -0.61 -11.37 2.84
N ARG A 245 -0.75 -12.68 3.10
CA ARG A 245 -1.64 -13.58 2.34
C ARG A 245 -3.08 -13.11 2.32
N ASN A 246 -3.62 -12.72 3.48
CA ASN A 246 -5.01 -12.23 3.56
C ASN A 246 -5.22 -10.96 2.73
N ARG A 247 -4.26 -10.02 2.79
CA ARG A 247 -4.33 -8.76 2.05
C ARG A 247 -4.20 -8.98 0.55
N LEU A 248 -3.23 -9.81 0.14
CA LEU A 248 -3.00 -10.14 -1.27
C LEU A 248 -4.23 -10.82 -1.90
N LYS A 249 -4.93 -11.68 -1.14
CA LYS A 249 -6.19 -12.29 -1.60
C LYS A 249 -7.27 -11.25 -1.85
N GLN A 250 -7.44 -10.29 -0.96
CA GLN A 250 -8.42 -9.21 -1.15
C GLN A 250 -8.01 -8.27 -2.29
N ALA A 251 -6.75 -7.84 -2.32
CA ALA A 251 -6.18 -7.03 -3.39
C ALA A 251 -6.40 -7.65 -4.79
N ARG A 252 -6.23 -8.98 -4.92
CA ARG A 252 -6.47 -9.69 -6.18
C ARG A 252 -7.93 -9.61 -6.65
N ARG A 253 -8.91 -9.54 -5.75
CA ARG A 253 -10.33 -9.38 -6.10
C ARG A 253 -10.63 -7.99 -6.66
N LEU A 254 -9.93 -6.96 -6.17
CA LEU A 254 -10.08 -5.58 -6.63
C LEU A 254 -9.45 -5.32 -8.01
N LEU A 255 -8.37 -6.03 -8.36
CA LEU A 255 -7.67 -5.83 -9.63
C LEU A 255 -8.55 -6.11 -10.86
N LYS A 256 -8.45 -5.28 -11.90
CA LYS A 256 -8.95 -5.59 -13.24
C LYS A 256 -8.28 -6.85 -13.81
N ASN A 257 -8.92 -7.48 -14.79
CA ASN A 257 -8.35 -8.63 -15.51
C ASN A 257 -6.97 -8.32 -16.11
N ASP A 258 -6.80 -7.11 -16.64
CA ASP A 258 -5.55 -6.57 -17.19
C ASP A 258 -4.77 -5.72 -16.16
N GLY A 259 -5.14 -5.82 -14.87
CA GLY A 259 -4.51 -5.13 -13.76
C GLY A 259 -3.22 -5.82 -13.29
N VAL A 260 -2.37 -5.04 -12.61
CA VAL A 260 -1.03 -5.44 -12.18
C VAL A 260 -0.74 -4.95 -10.76
N ILE A 261 -0.02 -5.76 -10.00
CA ILE A 261 0.49 -5.42 -8.66
C ILE A 261 2.02 -5.36 -8.68
N PHE A 262 2.57 -4.30 -8.07
CA PHE A 262 3.99 -4.10 -7.81
C PHE A 262 4.21 -4.05 -6.30
N ILE A 263 5.17 -4.83 -5.79
CA ILE A 263 5.50 -4.90 -4.36
C ILE A 263 6.99 -4.70 -4.17
N THR A 264 7.38 -3.66 -3.44
CA THR A 264 8.78 -3.46 -3.01
C THR A 264 9.12 -4.39 -1.85
N ILE A 265 10.32 -4.96 -1.86
CA ILE A 265 10.80 -5.86 -0.80
C ILE A 265 12.32 -5.89 -0.75
N ASN A 266 12.88 -6.11 0.44
CA ASN A 266 14.31 -6.37 0.61
C ASN A 266 14.67 -7.85 0.38
N GLU A 267 15.96 -8.18 0.49
CA GLU A 267 16.50 -9.52 0.35
C GLU A 267 16.01 -10.53 1.40
N ILE A 268 15.57 -10.05 2.58
CA ILE A 268 15.18 -10.91 3.70
C ILE A 268 13.86 -11.63 3.40
N GLN A 269 12.85 -10.88 2.96
CA GLN A 269 11.50 -11.42 2.72
C GLN A 269 11.25 -11.78 1.25
N PHE A 270 12.15 -11.39 0.33
CA PHE A 270 12.00 -11.60 -1.11
C PHE A 270 11.58 -13.03 -1.50
N GLY A 271 12.33 -14.04 -1.05
CA GLY A 271 12.07 -15.44 -1.42
C GLY A 271 10.72 -15.96 -0.91
N TYR A 272 10.34 -15.60 0.32
CA TYR A 272 9.09 -16.02 0.93
C TYR A 272 7.88 -15.34 0.27
N LEU A 273 7.99 -14.03 0.01
CA LEU A 273 6.96 -13.28 -0.69
C LEU A 273 6.75 -13.81 -2.11
N GLN A 274 7.81 -14.16 -2.83
CA GLN A 274 7.70 -14.70 -4.19
C GLN A 274 6.92 -16.02 -4.21
N VAL A 275 7.16 -16.93 -3.25
CA VAL A 275 6.40 -18.19 -3.14
C VAL A 275 4.93 -17.91 -2.82
N LEU A 276 4.66 -16.97 -1.91
CA LEU A 276 3.29 -16.57 -1.57
C LEU A 276 2.56 -15.93 -2.76
N MET A 277 3.25 -15.10 -3.54
CA MET A 277 2.69 -14.48 -4.75
C MET A 277 2.41 -15.53 -5.83
N ASP A 278 3.29 -16.53 -6.00
CA ASP A 278 3.05 -17.67 -6.89
C ASP A 278 1.78 -18.46 -6.47
N GLU A 279 1.51 -18.62 -5.16
CA GLU A 279 0.26 -19.23 -4.67
C GLU A 279 -0.98 -18.38 -4.97
N VAL A 280 -0.93 -17.07 -4.67
CA VAL A 280 -2.12 -16.19 -4.74
C VAL A 280 -2.45 -15.76 -6.17
N PHE A 281 -1.44 -15.44 -6.97
CA PHE A 281 -1.61 -14.91 -8.32
C PHE A 281 -1.38 -15.96 -9.41
N GLY A 282 -0.71 -17.07 -9.12
CA GLY A 282 -0.28 -18.04 -10.12
C GLY A 282 1.08 -17.66 -10.71
N ARG A 283 2.00 -18.64 -10.76
CA ARG A 283 3.38 -18.44 -11.23
C ARG A 283 3.47 -17.98 -12.68
N GLU A 284 2.52 -18.38 -13.50
CA GLU A 284 2.38 -17.98 -14.91
C GLU A 284 2.05 -16.50 -15.09
N ASN A 285 1.56 -15.82 -14.05
CA ASN A 285 1.23 -14.40 -14.04
C ASN A 285 2.37 -13.52 -13.54
N ARG A 286 3.53 -14.12 -13.21
CA ARG A 286 4.73 -13.41 -12.77
C ARG A 286 5.43 -12.70 -13.92
N HIS A 287 5.80 -11.45 -13.70
CA HIS A 287 6.64 -10.66 -14.60
C HIS A 287 8.12 -10.68 -14.14
N PRO A 288 9.08 -10.22 -14.97
CA PRO A 288 10.48 -10.13 -14.55
C PRO A 288 10.65 -9.36 -13.24
N ILE A 289 11.49 -9.89 -12.34
CA ILE A 289 11.85 -9.22 -11.09
C ILE A 289 12.65 -7.98 -11.42
N ILE A 290 12.23 -6.83 -10.89
CA ILE A 290 12.94 -5.57 -11.06
C ILE A 290 13.86 -5.38 -9.85
N THR A 291 15.11 -5.02 -10.12
CA THR A 291 16.11 -4.70 -9.09
C THR A 291 16.36 -3.20 -9.10
N VAL A 292 16.15 -2.53 -7.98
CA VAL A 292 16.35 -1.08 -7.82
C VAL A 292 17.54 -0.84 -6.93
N LYS A 293 18.51 -0.05 -7.41
CA LYS A 293 19.65 0.37 -6.59
C LYS A 293 19.21 1.45 -5.61
N THR A 294 19.27 1.14 -4.31
CA THR A 294 18.82 2.04 -3.23
C THR A 294 19.97 2.65 -2.45
N ALA A 295 21.18 2.11 -2.56
CA ALA A 295 22.36 2.65 -1.87
C ALA A 295 23.61 2.73 -2.77
N THR A 296 24.54 3.56 -2.36
CA THR A 296 25.88 3.67 -2.94
C THR A 296 26.93 3.29 -1.90
N GLN A 297 28.11 2.85 -2.36
CA GLN A 297 29.21 2.52 -1.47
C GLN A 297 29.70 3.78 -0.75
N ALA A 298 29.32 3.94 0.52
CA ALA A 298 29.87 4.98 1.38
C ALA A 298 31.29 4.61 1.82
N SER A 299 32.17 5.60 1.96
CA SER A 299 33.61 5.44 2.22
C SER A 299 33.92 4.57 3.45
N TYR A 300 33.06 4.60 4.48
CA TYR A 300 33.21 3.81 5.71
C TYR A 300 32.88 2.32 5.55
N ARG A 301 32.20 1.92 4.45
CA ARG A 301 31.88 0.52 4.13
C ARG A 301 32.92 -0.14 3.23
N ALA A 302 33.99 0.57 2.85
CA ALA A 302 35.04 0.11 1.94
C ALA A 302 35.92 -1.03 2.50
N GLY A 303 35.82 -1.33 3.80
CA GLY A 303 36.57 -2.42 4.46
C GLY A 303 35.86 -3.78 4.49
N ASN A 304 34.62 -3.90 4.00
CA ASN A 304 33.91 -5.19 4.01
C ASN A 304 34.35 -6.06 2.82
N PRO A 305 34.91 -7.27 3.04
CA PRO A 305 35.32 -8.17 1.95
C PRO A 305 34.13 -8.81 1.22
N ALA A 306 32.93 -8.80 1.81
CA ALA A 306 31.72 -9.33 1.18
C ALA A 306 31.03 -8.29 0.27
N PRO A 307 30.26 -8.73 -0.74
CA PRO A 307 29.42 -7.83 -1.54
C PRO A 307 28.51 -6.97 -0.66
N LEU A 308 28.48 -5.67 -0.91
CA LEU A 308 27.59 -4.75 -0.21
C LEU A 308 26.16 -4.91 -0.73
N ASN A 309 25.20 -5.05 0.19
CA ASN A 309 23.80 -4.94 -0.19
C ASN A 309 23.47 -3.47 -0.51
N VAL A 310 23.07 -3.23 -1.76
CA VAL A 310 22.79 -1.90 -2.32
C VAL A 310 21.48 -1.86 -3.12
N ALA A 311 20.68 -2.92 -3.05
CA ALA A 311 19.52 -3.08 -3.89
C ALA A 311 18.29 -3.55 -3.11
N GLU A 312 17.13 -3.08 -3.55
CA GLU A 312 15.82 -3.63 -3.23
C GLU A 312 15.21 -4.27 -4.49
N TYR A 313 14.19 -5.09 -4.29
CA TYR A 313 13.53 -5.82 -5.36
C TYR A 313 12.07 -5.37 -5.48
N ILE A 314 11.54 -5.43 -6.69
CA ILE A 314 10.12 -5.24 -6.95
C ILE A 314 9.57 -6.49 -7.62
N LEU A 315 8.65 -7.15 -6.91
CA LEU A 315 7.89 -8.28 -7.42
C LEU A 315 6.67 -7.76 -8.19
N THR A 316 6.46 -8.29 -9.39
CA THR A 316 5.40 -7.83 -10.28
C THR A 316 4.55 -9.01 -10.76
N TYR A 317 3.24 -8.94 -10.55
CA TYR A 317 2.27 -9.96 -10.99
C TYR A 317 1.06 -9.31 -11.63
N SER A 318 0.52 -9.92 -12.68
CA SER A 318 -0.79 -9.55 -13.22
C SER A 318 -1.90 -10.43 -12.66
N LYS A 319 -3.16 -10.00 -12.77
CA LYS A 319 -4.30 -10.85 -12.36
C LYS A 319 -4.49 -12.06 -13.28
N LYS A 320 -4.25 -11.87 -14.58
CA LYS A 320 -4.33 -12.89 -15.64
C LYS A 320 -3.10 -12.86 -16.54
N THR A 321 -2.92 -13.93 -17.31
CA THR A 321 -1.79 -14.06 -18.24
C THR A 321 -2.01 -13.18 -19.45
N LYS A 322 -0.93 -12.82 -20.17
CA LYS A 322 -1.06 -12.07 -21.43
C LYS A 322 -1.93 -12.77 -22.48
N LYS A 323 -1.98 -14.12 -22.47
CA LYS A 323 -2.83 -14.90 -23.39
C LYS A 323 -4.32 -14.75 -23.05
N ASP A 324 -4.65 -14.54 -21.78
CA ASP A 324 -6.01 -14.46 -21.26
C ASP A 324 -6.46 -13.00 -21.02
N ALA A 325 -6.09 -12.10 -21.95
CA ALA A 325 -6.32 -10.65 -21.88
C ALA A 325 -5.66 -9.94 -20.67
N GLY A 326 -4.54 -10.48 -20.18
CA GLY A 326 -3.77 -9.90 -19.08
C GLY A 326 -2.91 -8.71 -19.47
N TYR A 327 -2.31 -8.10 -18.45
CA TYR A 327 -1.51 -6.88 -18.50
C TYR A 327 -0.40 -6.91 -19.59
N GLN A 328 -0.39 -5.90 -20.46
CA GLN A 328 0.59 -5.76 -21.54
C GLN A 328 1.68 -4.70 -21.28
N GLY A 329 1.45 -3.80 -20.32
CA GLY A 329 2.34 -2.70 -19.97
C GLY A 329 2.49 -1.64 -21.07
N ASN A 330 2.75 -0.41 -20.65
CA ASN A 330 3.11 0.68 -21.55
C ASN A 330 4.60 0.60 -21.87
N ARG A 331 4.99 1.11 -23.04
CA ARG A 331 6.41 1.19 -23.43
C ARG A 331 7.04 2.43 -22.83
N VAL A 332 7.73 2.25 -21.71
CA VAL A 332 8.54 3.31 -21.08
C VAL A 332 9.98 3.20 -21.54
N HIS A 333 10.58 4.35 -21.85
CA HIS A 333 11.97 4.47 -22.28
C HIS A 333 12.75 5.29 -21.25
N VAL A 334 14.01 4.90 -21.04
CA VAL A 334 14.92 5.59 -20.13
C VAL A 334 16.09 6.16 -20.90
N LYS A 335 16.59 7.32 -20.44
CA LYS A 335 17.78 7.96 -21.01
C LYS A 335 18.98 7.05 -20.88
N VAL A 336 19.74 6.91 -21.95
CA VAL A 336 21.01 6.20 -21.95
C VAL A 336 22.11 7.20 -21.63
N GLU A 337 22.58 7.23 -20.38
CA GLU A 337 23.65 8.14 -19.93
C GLU A 337 25.01 7.89 -20.62
N LYS A 338 25.19 6.70 -21.21
CA LYS A 338 26.49 6.26 -21.75
C LYS A 338 26.34 5.60 -23.12
N PRO A 339 26.83 6.24 -24.20
CA PRO A 339 26.91 5.65 -25.54
C PRO A 339 27.89 4.48 -25.65
N ASP A 340 28.58 4.09 -24.57
CA ASP A 340 29.72 3.15 -24.48
C ASP A 340 29.55 1.80 -25.22
N GLN A 341 28.36 1.47 -25.70
CA GLN A 341 28.10 0.29 -26.52
C GLN A 341 28.45 0.48 -28.00
N TYR A 342 28.47 1.70 -28.53
CA TYR A 342 28.72 1.95 -29.96
C TYR A 342 30.20 2.16 -30.24
N ASN A 343 30.77 1.25 -31.02
CA ASN A 343 32.21 1.22 -31.27
C ASN A 343 32.58 1.64 -32.69
N SER A 344 31.62 1.93 -33.58
CA SER A 344 31.91 2.04 -35.01
C SER A 344 31.00 3.02 -35.77
N VAL A 345 31.55 3.59 -36.83
CA VAL A 345 30.88 4.50 -37.77
C VAL A 345 31.01 3.90 -39.17
N VAL A 346 29.98 4.02 -40.01
CA VAL A 346 29.94 3.55 -41.39
C VAL A 346 29.84 4.71 -42.35
N PHE A 347 30.61 4.66 -43.44
CA PHE A 347 30.59 5.66 -44.51
C PHE A 347 30.29 4.99 -45.86
N PRO A 348 29.43 5.57 -46.71
CA PRO A 348 29.41 5.24 -48.14
C PRO A 348 30.68 5.78 -48.83
N TYR A 349 31.20 5.10 -49.85
CA TYR A 349 32.38 5.56 -50.61
C TYR A 349 32.03 6.81 -51.44
N GLY A 350 32.86 7.85 -51.39
CA GLY A 350 32.74 9.06 -52.20
C GLY A 350 32.60 10.39 -51.43
N SER A 351 32.38 10.35 -50.11
CA SER A 351 32.55 11.52 -49.25
C SER A 351 33.93 11.44 -48.60
N ASP A 352 34.90 12.19 -49.11
CA ASP A 352 36.11 12.46 -48.34
C ASP A 352 35.70 13.09 -47.00
N LEU A 353 36.35 12.68 -45.90
CA LEU A 353 36.09 13.22 -44.56
C LEU A 353 36.35 14.74 -44.46
N GLU A 354 36.96 15.31 -45.51
CA GLU A 354 37.26 16.73 -45.68
C GLU A 354 36.23 17.47 -46.56
N ASP A 355 35.39 16.76 -47.33
CA ASP A 355 34.49 17.35 -48.35
C ASP A 355 33.01 16.94 -48.16
N MET A 356 32.51 16.95 -46.93
CA MET A 356 31.08 17.22 -46.74
C MET A 356 30.94 18.71 -46.47
N ASP A 357 30.76 19.47 -47.54
CA ASP A 357 30.47 20.89 -47.46
C ASP A 357 29.19 21.10 -46.62
N GLU A 358 29.31 21.86 -45.53
CA GLU A 358 28.16 22.28 -44.70
C GLU A 358 27.13 23.04 -45.54
N ASP A 359 27.53 23.60 -46.69
CA ASP A 359 26.68 24.39 -47.57
C ASP A 359 25.79 23.54 -48.49
N GLU A 360 26.19 22.33 -48.93
CA GLU A 360 25.31 21.41 -49.68
C GLU A 360 24.17 20.83 -48.81
N LEU A 361 24.44 20.62 -47.52
CA LEU A 361 23.41 20.24 -46.54
C LEU A 361 22.47 21.40 -46.19
N ARG A 362 22.95 22.65 -46.27
CA ARG A 362 22.13 23.85 -46.05
C ARG A 362 21.25 24.19 -47.26
N GLU A 363 21.74 24.03 -48.49
CA GLU A 363 20.92 24.28 -49.69
C GLU A 363 19.74 23.31 -49.81
N LEU A 364 19.88 22.05 -49.38
CA LEU A 364 18.77 21.10 -49.29
C LEU A 364 17.73 21.43 -48.18
N LEU A 365 18.08 22.33 -47.26
CA LEU A 365 17.24 22.74 -46.12
C LEU A 365 16.61 24.14 -46.30
N VAL A 366 16.95 24.91 -47.33
CA VAL A 366 16.60 26.35 -47.41
C VAL A 366 15.47 26.70 -48.37
N GLU A 367 15.02 25.85 -49.30
CA GLU A 367 13.87 26.23 -50.14
C GLU A 367 12.49 25.93 -49.52
N ASN A 368 12.02 26.98 -48.84
CA ASN A 368 10.64 27.46 -48.68
C ASN A 368 9.75 26.87 -47.57
N ASP A 369 9.55 27.76 -46.58
CA ASP A 369 8.61 27.79 -45.47
C ASP A 369 8.79 26.82 -44.28
N GLN A 370 8.71 27.43 -43.09
CA GLN A 370 8.71 26.79 -41.77
C GLN A 370 7.81 25.54 -41.76
N PRO A 371 8.37 24.32 -41.62
CA PRO A 371 7.58 23.11 -41.80
C PRO A 371 6.78 22.78 -40.54
N THR A 372 5.46 22.72 -40.66
CA THR A 372 4.57 22.04 -39.71
C THR A 372 4.90 20.53 -39.67
N ASP A 373 4.69 19.86 -38.53
CA ASP A 373 5.07 18.44 -38.27
C ASP A 373 4.63 17.43 -39.35
N GLY A 374 3.52 17.68 -40.05
CA GLY A 374 3.05 16.84 -41.15
C GLY A 374 4.00 16.78 -42.36
N ASN A 375 4.74 17.86 -42.65
CA ASN A 375 5.65 17.93 -43.80
C ASN A 375 7.01 17.26 -43.53
N LYS A 376 7.47 17.25 -42.27
CA LYS A 376 8.67 16.49 -41.86
C LYS A 376 8.46 14.99 -42.01
N GLN A 377 7.32 14.46 -41.54
CA GLN A 377 6.98 13.03 -41.68
C GLN A 377 6.84 12.60 -43.14
N ALA A 378 6.27 13.44 -44.00
CA ALA A 378 6.15 13.16 -45.44
C ALA A 378 7.50 13.22 -46.18
N LEU A 379 8.40 14.15 -45.81
CA LEU A 379 9.75 14.26 -46.35
C LEU A 379 10.62 13.08 -45.89
N ILE A 380 10.55 12.72 -44.60
CA ILE A 380 11.20 11.52 -44.04
C ILE A 380 10.64 10.25 -44.70
N GLY A 381 9.33 10.18 -44.95
CA GLY A 381 8.69 9.07 -45.66
C GLY A 381 9.15 8.93 -47.11
N ARG A 382 9.38 10.05 -47.83
CA ARG A 382 9.95 10.04 -49.19
C ARG A 382 11.44 9.71 -49.18
N LEU A 383 12.21 10.24 -48.25
CA LEU A 383 13.64 9.91 -48.06
C LEU A 383 13.85 8.45 -47.68
N LEU A 384 12.99 7.88 -46.83
CA LEU A 384 13.02 6.47 -46.45
C LEU A 384 12.58 5.55 -47.59
N THR A 385 11.61 5.96 -48.40
CA THR A 385 11.18 5.22 -49.59
C THR A 385 12.27 5.25 -50.67
N HIS A 386 12.89 6.41 -50.90
CA HIS A 386 14.03 6.53 -51.82
C HIS A 386 15.23 5.71 -51.32
N ALA A 387 15.58 5.79 -50.04
CA ALA A 387 16.64 4.96 -49.44
C ALA A 387 16.34 3.46 -49.50
N LYS A 388 15.07 3.02 -49.38
CA LYS A 388 14.70 1.59 -49.52
C LYS A 388 15.00 1.05 -50.93
N GLU A 389 14.87 1.88 -51.96
CA GLU A 389 15.09 1.52 -53.36
C GLU A 389 16.55 1.69 -53.81
N THR A 390 17.35 2.53 -53.15
CA THR A 390 18.74 2.86 -53.54
C THR A 390 19.84 2.54 -52.51
N LEU A 391 19.55 1.93 -51.35
CA LEU A 391 20.60 1.62 -50.34
C LEU A 391 21.64 0.63 -50.89
N ASN A 392 22.76 1.15 -51.39
CA ASN A 392 23.91 0.35 -51.77
C ASN A 392 24.88 0.28 -50.59
N VAL A 393 24.96 -0.90 -49.95
CA VAL A 393 25.86 -1.15 -48.82
C VAL A 393 27.21 -1.74 -49.26
N SER A 394 27.39 -2.11 -50.54
CA SER A 394 28.62 -2.77 -50.99
C SER A 394 29.85 -1.86 -50.93
N GLU A 395 29.63 -0.55 -50.95
CA GLU A 395 30.66 0.48 -50.89
C GLU A 395 30.90 0.99 -49.47
N TRP A 396 30.15 0.47 -48.49
CA TRP A 396 30.25 0.93 -47.12
C TRP A 396 31.55 0.46 -46.47
N ARG A 397 32.22 1.37 -45.78
CA ARG A 397 33.39 1.06 -44.97
C ARG A 397 33.13 1.36 -43.50
N LYS A 398 33.62 0.47 -42.65
CA LYS A 398 33.54 0.58 -41.19
C LYS A 398 34.86 1.12 -40.66
N ILE A 399 34.80 2.20 -39.88
CA ILE A 399 35.91 2.62 -39.00
C ILE A 399 35.44 2.61 -37.56
N THR A 400 36.38 2.58 -36.62
CA THR A 400 36.03 2.68 -35.20
C THR A 400 35.64 4.12 -34.85
N LEU A 401 34.79 4.28 -33.84
CA LEU A 401 34.44 5.60 -33.32
C LEU A 401 35.68 6.32 -32.74
N ASN A 402 36.70 5.57 -32.31
CA ASN A 402 37.99 6.13 -31.89
C ASN A 402 38.71 6.81 -33.05
N GLU A 403 38.90 6.07 -34.15
CA GLU A 403 39.58 6.56 -35.34
C GLU A 403 38.82 7.74 -35.94
N PHE A 404 37.48 7.70 -35.94
CA PHE A 404 36.66 8.82 -36.38
C PHE A 404 36.93 10.08 -35.55
N VAL A 405 36.93 9.96 -34.21
CA VAL A 405 37.24 11.09 -33.33
C VAL A 405 38.67 11.59 -33.52
N TYR A 406 39.66 10.70 -33.64
CA TYR A 406 41.03 11.12 -33.86
C TYR A 406 41.15 11.94 -35.16
N LYS A 407 40.61 11.42 -36.27
CA LYS A 407 40.63 12.11 -37.57
C LYS A 407 39.90 13.45 -37.55
N ARG A 408 38.72 13.52 -36.93
CA ARG A 408 37.96 14.79 -36.80
C ARG A 408 38.71 15.85 -35.98
N GLU A 409 39.54 15.40 -35.07
CA GLU A 409 40.36 16.24 -34.20
C GLU A 409 41.76 16.49 -34.78
N GLY A 410 41.98 16.18 -36.07
CA GLY A 410 43.24 16.40 -36.78
C GLY A 410 44.38 15.48 -36.33
N CYS A 411 44.07 14.38 -35.64
CA CYS A 411 45.02 13.42 -35.13
C CYS A 411 45.04 12.15 -35.98
N GLU A 412 46.21 11.73 -36.44
CA GLU A 412 46.35 10.52 -37.27
C GLU A 412 46.01 9.23 -36.49
N ASP A 413 46.36 9.20 -35.20
CA ASP A 413 46.18 8.04 -34.35
C ASP A 413 45.92 8.42 -32.87
N LYS A 414 45.81 7.38 -32.05
CA LYS A 414 45.63 7.52 -30.60
C LYS A 414 46.79 8.28 -29.94
N THR A 415 48.02 8.09 -30.42
CA THR A 415 49.23 8.66 -29.83
C THR A 415 49.23 10.17 -30.03
N ALA A 416 49.01 10.63 -31.27
CA ALA A 416 48.87 12.04 -31.61
C ALA A 416 47.74 12.70 -30.81
N PHE A 417 46.61 12.00 -30.64
CA PHE A 417 45.50 12.50 -29.83
C PHE A 417 45.84 12.57 -28.34
N MET A 418 46.57 11.59 -27.80
CA MET A 418 47.06 11.59 -26.42
C MET A 418 47.98 12.77 -26.16
N ASP A 419 48.92 13.02 -27.07
CA ASP A 419 49.88 14.11 -26.96
C ASP A 419 49.19 15.48 -27.06
N ALA A 420 48.21 15.62 -27.97
CA ALA A 420 47.43 16.85 -28.14
C ALA A 420 46.49 17.18 -26.96
N ARG A 421 45.96 16.16 -26.26
CA ARG A 421 44.95 16.32 -25.21
C ARG A 421 45.46 16.09 -23.78
N GLY A 422 46.72 15.66 -23.63
CA GLY A 422 47.38 15.50 -22.34
C GLY A 422 46.77 14.43 -21.43
N PRO A 423 46.95 14.52 -20.10
CA PRO A 423 46.59 13.44 -19.16
C PRO A 423 45.09 13.11 -19.11
N HIS A 424 44.23 14.01 -19.59
CA HIS A 424 42.78 13.83 -19.63
C HIS A 424 42.25 13.36 -20.99
N TRP A 425 43.13 13.00 -21.93
CA TRP A 425 42.75 12.58 -23.30
C TRP A 425 41.64 11.51 -23.31
N ASN A 426 41.63 10.59 -22.34
CA ASN A 426 40.65 9.51 -22.31
C ASN A 426 39.24 10.01 -21.95
N VAL A 427 39.15 11.01 -21.07
CA VAL A 427 37.87 11.64 -20.72
C VAL A 427 37.38 12.51 -21.88
N ILE A 428 38.27 13.31 -22.46
CA ILE A 428 37.98 14.19 -23.60
C ILE A 428 37.52 13.35 -24.81
N ARG A 429 38.24 12.27 -25.14
CA ARG A 429 37.84 11.33 -26.19
C ARG A 429 36.43 10.81 -25.97
N LYS A 430 36.09 10.36 -24.77
CA LYS A 430 34.74 9.84 -24.46
C LYS A 430 33.65 10.91 -24.62
N GLN A 431 33.92 12.13 -24.21
CA GLN A 431 32.98 13.25 -24.39
C GLN A 431 32.76 13.56 -25.87
N LEU A 432 33.84 13.67 -26.64
CA LEU A 432 33.78 13.88 -28.09
C LEU A 432 33.06 12.73 -28.80
N GLN A 433 33.33 11.48 -28.42
CA GLN A 433 32.61 10.32 -28.95
C GLN A 433 31.10 10.44 -28.76
N SER A 434 30.66 10.90 -27.59
CA SER A 434 29.23 11.12 -27.31
C SER A 434 28.63 12.19 -28.23
N VAL A 435 29.29 13.35 -28.33
CA VAL A 435 28.85 14.48 -29.18
C VAL A 435 28.78 14.06 -30.64
N TYR A 436 29.87 13.50 -31.17
CA TYR A 436 29.96 13.08 -32.56
C TYR A 436 29.01 11.93 -32.88
N ALA A 437 28.85 10.96 -31.98
CA ALA A 437 27.89 9.88 -32.20
C ALA A 437 26.46 10.44 -32.30
N LYS A 438 26.09 11.40 -31.44
CA LYS A 438 24.78 12.05 -31.47
C LYS A 438 24.55 12.82 -32.77
N GLN A 439 25.53 13.61 -33.21
CA GLN A 439 25.46 14.37 -34.47
C GLN A 439 25.37 13.47 -35.70
N ASN A 440 26.03 12.30 -35.67
CA ASN A 440 26.11 11.37 -36.80
C ASN A 440 25.24 10.11 -36.57
N LYS A 441 24.13 10.23 -35.85
CA LYS A 441 23.31 9.08 -35.38
C LYS A 441 22.85 8.12 -36.48
N ASP A 442 22.71 8.60 -37.71
CA ASP A 442 22.34 7.78 -38.87
C ASP A 442 23.47 6.86 -39.39
N TRP A 443 24.72 7.15 -39.03
CA TRP A 443 25.92 6.48 -39.55
C TRP A 443 26.70 5.73 -38.47
N VAL A 444 26.36 5.93 -37.20
CA VAL A 444 26.93 5.20 -36.07
C VAL A 444 26.23 3.86 -35.95
N ILE A 445 27.01 2.78 -35.85
CA ILE A 445 26.49 1.42 -35.79
C ILE A 445 27.09 0.61 -34.63
N ASP A 446 26.38 -0.45 -34.27
CA ASP A 446 26.92 -1.56 -33.49
C ASP A 446 26.64 -2.91 -34.19
N LEU A 447 27.40 -3.94 -33.82
CA LEU A 447 27.33 -5.28 -34.38
C LEU A 447 26.80 -6.26 -33.34
N ASN A 448 25.56 -6.71 -33.53
CA ASN A 448 24.89 -7.60 -32.60
C ASN A 448 24.75 -9.04 -33.14
N THR A 449 24.78 -10.01 -32.24
CA THR A 449 24.41 -11.40 -32.55
C THR A 449 22.92 -11.57 -32.28
N LEU A 450 22.14 -11.91 -33.31
CA LEU A 450 20.69 -12.11 -33.16
C LEU A 450 20.39 -13.47 -32.53
N ALA A 451 19.52 -13.49 -31.52
CA ALA A 451 18.97 -14.72 -30.94
C ALA A 451 17.71 -15.16 -31.69
N GLY A 452 17.65 -16.43 -32.11
CA GLY A 452 16.50 -16.99 -32.83
C GLY A 452 16.16 -16.36 -34.20
N PRO A 453 17.13 -16.03 -35.07
CA PRO A 453 16.83 -15.42 -36.37
C PRO A 453 16.04 -16.37 -37.29
N SER A 454 15.18 -15.80 -38.15
CA SER A 454 14.57 -16.55 -39.26
C SER A 454 15.63 -17.13 -40.21
N ASP A 455 15.28 -18.17 -40.97
CA ASP A 455 16.26 -18.85 -41.84
C ASP A 455 16.87 -17.93 -42.91
N ALA A 456 16.10 -16.97 -43.44
CA ALA A 456 16.62 -15.95 -44.34
C ALA A 456 17.68 -15.06 -43.68
N VAL A 457 17.51 -14.72 -42.40
CA VAL A 457 18.47 -13.93 -41.62
C VAL A 457 19.69 -14.78 -41.26
N LYS A 458 19.52 -16.07 -40.94
CA LYS A 458 20.66 -16.98 -40.75
C LYS A 458 21.53 -17.08 -42.00
N ALA A 459 20.91 -17.18 -43.18
CA ALA A 459 21.62 -17.21 -44.46
C ALA A 459 22.40 -15.91 -44.72
N LEU A 460 21.78 -14.75 -44.46
CA LEU A 460 22.45 -13.44 -44.53
C LEU A 460 23.68 -13.39 -43.61
N LEU A 461 23.53 -13.78 -42.35
CA LEU A 461 24.62 -13.77 -41.36
C LEU A 461 25.73 -14.76 -41.74
N ALA A 462 25.40 -15.95 -42.25
CA ALA A 462 26.39 -16.90 -42.72
C ALA A 462 27.18 -16.37 -43.93
N MET A 463 26.48 -15.77 -44.91
CA MET A 463 27.10 -15.14 -46.08
C MET A 463 28.05 -14.02 -45.66
N SER A 464 27.59 -13.11 -44.79
CA SER A 464 28.41 -12.03 -44.24
C SER A 464 29.59 -12.52 -43.37
N GLY A 465 29.50 -13.72 -42.80
CA GLY A 465 30.60 -14.33 -42.05
C GLY A 465 31.72 -14.85 -42.96
N ASN A 466 31.36 -15.27 -44.18
CA ASN A 466 32.29 -15.75 -45.21
C ASN A 466 32.91 -14.59 -46.01
N GLU A 467 32.08 -13.62 -46.39
CA GLU A 467 32.48 -12.41 -47.13
C GLU A 467 32.87 -11.32 -46.12
N ARG A 468 34.08 -11.47 -45.57
CA ARG A 468 34.59 -10.55 -44.53
C ARG A 468 34.81 -9.15 -45.07
N ASP A 469 34.64 -8.19 -44.16
CA ASP A 469 34.82 -6.75 -44.34
C ASP A 469 33.90 -6.12 -45.39
N GLN A 470 32.79 -6.81 -45.69
CA GLN A 470 31.73 -6.34 -46.57
C GLN A 470 30.39 -6.28 -45.83
N PHE A 471 29.57 -5.29 -46.18
CA PHE A 471 28.20 -5.20 -45.70
C PHE A 471 27.26 -5.93 -46.65
N HIS A 472 26.32 -6.68 -46.08
CA HIS A 472 25.28 -7.38 -46.82
C HIS A 472 23.91 -6.90 -46.35
N ILE A 473 22.93 -6.89 -47.26
CA ILE A 473 21.58 -6.40 -46.97
C ILE A 473 20.54 -7.45 -47.36
N LEU A 474 19.61 -7.71 -46.45
CA LEU A 474 18.38 -8.45 -46.70
C LEU A 474 17.21 -7.46 -46.70
N ARG A 475 16.67 -7.20 -47.89
CA ARG A 475 15.44 -6.42 -48.06
C ARG A 475 14.22 -7.29 -47.75
N ARG A 476 13.23 -6.72 -47.07
CA ARG A 476 12.01 -7.40 -46.64
C ARG A 476 10.80 -6.55 -47.01
N ASN A 477 9.76 -7.16 -47.56
CA ASN A 477 8.51 -6.46 -47.90
C ASN A 477 7.88 -5.88 -46.62
N ASP A 478 7.53 -4.59 -46.64
CA ASP A 478 6.88 -3.86 -45.55
C ASP A 478 7.63 -3.83 -44.20
N LEU A 479 8.91 -4.21 -44.19
CA LEU A 479 9.76 -4.22 -42.99
C LEU A 479 11.09 -3.51 -43.25
N ARG A 480 11.74 -3.04 -42.17
CA ARG A 480 13.09 -2.47 -42.28
C ARG A 480 14.07 -3.53 -42.83
N PRO A 481 14.97 -3.16 -43.76
CA PRO A 481 16.01 -4.07 -44.21
C PRO A 481 16.93 -4.48 -43.05
N ILE A 482 17.44 -5.71 -43.08
CA ILE A 482 18.45 -6.17 -42.13
C ILE A 482 19.80 -6.07 -42.81
N ILE A 483 20.76 -5.40 -42.18
CA ILE A 483 22.12 -5.29 -42.67
C ILE A 483 23.01 -6.19 -41.81
N ALA A 484 23.97 -6.87 -42.42
CA ALA A 484 24.94 -7.73 -41.75
C ALA A 484 26.38 -7.35 -42.15
N TYR A 485 27.30 -7.52 -41.20
CA TYR A 485 28.74 -7.30 -41.40
C TYR A 485 29.53 -8.29 -40.55
N ASN A 486 30.51 -8.98 -41.15
CA ASN A 486 31.33 -10.02 -40.51
C ASN A 486 30.52 -11.07 -39.71
N GLY A 487 29.35 -11.44 -40.24
CA GLY A 487 28.45 -12.44 -39.67
C GLY A 487 27.62 -11.97 -38.47
N ARG A 488 27.54 -10.66 -38.24
CA ARG A 488 26.71 -10.03 -37.21
C ARG A 488 25.71 -9.06 -37.84
N SER A 489 24.59 -8.85 -37.17
CA SER A 489 23.60 -7.85 -37.60
C SER A 489 24.07 -6.45 -37.22
N VAL A 490 23.86 -5.50 -38.13
CA VAL A 490 24.12 -4.08 -37.91
C VAL A 490 22.90 -3.45 -37.25
N VAL A 491 23.12 -2.66 -36.20
CA VAL A 491 22.10 -1.86 -35.50
C VAL A 491 22.55 -0.40 -35.55
N PHE A 492 21.67 0.51 -35.97
CA PHE A 492 22.02 1.93 -36.06
C PHE A 492 21.77 2.66 -34.74
N TYR A 493 22.57 3.68 -34.46
CA TYR A 493 22.40 4.51 -33.27
C TYR A 493 21.10 5.32 -33.31
N ARG A 494 20.68 5.79 -34.49
CA ARG A 494 19.38 6.47 -34.69
C ARG A 494 18.18 5.69 -34.17
N ASP A 495 18.26 4.36 -34.14
CA ASP A 495 17.17 3.52 -33.67
C ASP A 495 16.90 3.71 -32.17
N LYS A 496 17.82 4.36 -31.43
CA LYS A 496 17.65 4.80 -30.04
C LYS A 496 17.04 6.19 -29.86
N PHE A 497 16.85 6.99 -30.94
CA PHE A 497 16.33 8.37 -30.87
C PHE A 497 14.87 8.51 -31.32
N GLY A 498 14.23 7.42 -31.75
CA GLY A 498 12.91 7.46 -32.40
C GLY A 498 11.69 7.28 -31.49
N ILE A 499 11.84 7.37 -30.16
CA ILE A 499 10.79 6.97 -29.20
C ILE A 499 10.52 8.02 -28.10
N SER A 500 11.14 9.20 -28.19
CA SER A 500 10.88 10.35 -27.31
C SER A 500 10.90 11.65 -28.11
N ASP A 501 10.11 12.64 -27.68
CA ASP A 501 10.17 14.03 -28.20
C ASP A 501 11.50 14.72 -27.85
N LEU A 502 12.30 14.09 -27.00
CA LEU A 502 13.66 14.50 -26.64
C LEU A 502 14.65 13.98 -27.68
N ASP A 503 15.52 14.86 -28.21
CA ASP A 503 16.66 14.49 -29.06
C ASP A 503 17.79 13.88 -28.20
N GLU A 504 17.50 12.79 -27.50
CA GLU A 504 18.43 12.06 -26.66
C GLU A 504 18.32 10.54 -26.90
N PRO A 505 19.42 9.77 -26.75
CA PRO A 505 19.37 8.33 -26.91
C PRO A 505 18.58 7.71 -25.75
N THR A 506 17.57 6.92 -26.08
CA THR A 506 16.78 6.19 -25.12
C THR A 506 16.84 4.68 -25.38
N SER A 507 16.60 3.89 -24.36
CA SER A 507 16.40 2.45 -24.48
C SER A 507 15.09 2.06 -23.81
N GLN A 508 14.47 0.99 -24.32
CA GLN A 508 13.35 0.39 -23.62
C GLN A 508 13.79 0.03 -22.20
N ILE A 509 12.92 0.33 -21.22
CA ILE A 509 13.26 0.08 -19.83
C ILE A 509 13.47 -1.41 -19.55
N GLU A 510 14.57 -1.72 -18.87
CA GLU A 510 14.93 -3.07 -18.45
C GLU A 510 14.50 -3.32 -16.99
N ASN A 511 14.86 -4.47 -16.43
CA ASN A 511 14.51 -4.84 -15.05
C ASN A 511 15.64 -4.54 -14.03
N ILE A 512 16.64 -3.74 -14.39
CA ILE A 512 17.69 -3.26 -13.49
C ILE A 512 17.67 -1.73 -13.51
N TRP A 513 17.27 -1.10 -12.41
CA TRP A 513 17.11 0.35 -12.29
C TRP A 513 18.19 0.89 -11.37
N THR A 514 19.11 1.67 -11.94
CA THR A 514 20.24 2.27 -11.21
C THR A 514 20.24 3.79 -11.22
N ASP A 515 19.29 4.37 -11.94
CA ASP A 515 19.17 5.79 -12.28
C ASP A 515 18.23 6.57 -11.34
N ILE A 516 17.42 5.86 -10.55
CA ILE A 516 16.55 6.49 -9.55
C ILE A 516 17.36 6.75 -8.27
N SER A 517 17.45 8.03 -7.89
CA SER A 517 18.11 8.43 -6.65
C SER A 517 17.23 8.18 -5.43
N TYR A 518 17.80 7.53 -4.42
CA TYR A 518 17.26 7.45 -3.05
C TYR A 518 17.92 8.47 -2.10
N LEU A 519 18.77 9.35 -2.63
CA LEU A 519 19.44 10.38 -1.86
C LEU A 519 18.55 11.63 -1.76
N SER A 520 18.56 12.29 -0.59
CA SER A 520 17.91 13.58 -0.35
C SER A 520 16.38 13.61 -0.46
N LEU A 521 15.70 12.51 -0.11
CA LEU A 521 14.23 12.41 -0.15
C LEU A 521 13.48 13.24 0.89
N GLY A 522 14.19 13.83 1.88
CA GLY A 522 13.58 14.51 3.02
C GLY A 522 12.76 15.76 2.67
N HIS A 523 12.95 16.36 1.50
CA HIS A 523 12.21 17.54 1.05
C HIS A 523 10.99 17.22 0.18
N GLU A 524 10.89 15.99 -0.35
CA GLU A 524 9.77 15.63 -1.22
C GLU A 524 8.44 15.65 -0.44
N GLY A 525 7.35 16.06 -1.07
CA GLY A 525 5.99 16.06 -0.54
C GLY A 525 5.73 16.95 0.69
N GLY A 526 6.71 17.75 1.13
CA GLY A 526 6.56 18.63 2.30
C GLY A 526 6.31 17.89 3.62
N VAL A 527 6.74 16.64 3.73
CA VAL A 527 6.64 15.81 4.95
C VAL A 527 8.00 15.22 5.30
N SER A 528 8.36 15.25 6.59
CA SER A 528 9.65 14.76 7.08
C SER A 528 9.56 13.27 7.42
N PHE A 529 9.78 12.41 6.43
CA PHE A 529 9.96 10.97 6.60
C PHE A 529 11.44 10.63 6.35
N PRO A 530 12.31 10.66 7.39
CA PRO A 530 13.76 10.49 7.21
C PRO A 530 14.16 9.09 6.77
N ASP A 531 13.39 8.07 7.15
CA ASP A 531 13.58 6.66 6.76
C ASP A 531 12.27 6.09 6.20
N GLY A 532 12.33 5.32 5.11
CA GLY A 532 11.19 4.54 4.59
C GLY A 532 10.38 5.15 3.46
N LYS A 533 10.55 6.44 3.14
CA LYS A 533 9.87 7.06 1.99
C LYS A 533 10.41 6.52 0.66
N LYS A 534 9.52 6.07 -0.22
CA LYS A 534 9.86 5.76 -1.62
C LYS A 534 9.96 7.05 -2.47
N PRO A 535 10.95 7.18 -3.38
CA PRO A 535 11.10 8.36 -4.25
C PRO A 535 9.90 8.55 -5.17
N GLU A 536 9.46 9.79 -5.41
CA GLU A 536 8.38 10.06 -6.38
C GLU A 536 8.74 9.61 -7.80
N ALA A 537 10.01 9.71 -8.20
CA ALA A 537 10.49 9.25 -9.51
C ALA A 537 10.30 7.75 -9.74
N LEU A 538 10.44 6.93 -8.68
CA LEU A 538 10.17 5.50 -8.75
C LEU A 538 8.70 5.22 -9.05
N LEU A 539 7.82 5.88 -8.29
CA LEU A 539 6.38 5.72 -8.38
C LEU A 539 5.86 6.23 -9.73
N LYS A 540 6.41 7.33 -10.23
CA LYS A 540 6.10 7.86 -11.57
C LYS A 540 6.33 6.81 -12.64
N ARG A 541 7.53 6.21 -12.65
CA ARG A 541 7.90 5.16 -13.60
C ARG A 541 6.97 3.95 -13.53
N ILE A 542 6.61 3.51 -12.33
CA ILE A 542 5.68 2.37 -12.15
C ILE A 542 4.28 2.73 -12.67
N ILE A 543 3.78 3.92 -12.35
CA ILE A 543 2.48 4.40 -12.80
C ILE A 543 2.46 4.57 -14.33
N GLU A 544 3.50 5.12 -14.93
CA GLU A 544 3.67 5.21 -16.39
C GLU A 544 3.69 3.84 -17.06
N LEU A 545 4.37 2.86 -16.46
CA LEU A 545 4.40 1.48 -16.97
C LEU A 545 3.01 0.85 -16.96
N ALA A 546 2.23 1.08 -15.90
CA ALA A 546 1.05 0.30 -15.61
C ALA A 546 -0.29 0.92 -16.01
N THR A 547 -0.38 2.24 -16.06
CA THR A 547 -1.67 2.97 -16.09
C THR A 547 -1.75 3.97 -17.23
N LYS A 548 -2.98 4.32 -17.59
CA LYS A 548 -3.31 5.52 -18.36
C LYS A 548 -3.90 6.56 -17.42
N ASP A 549 -4.20 7.74 -17.96
CA ASP A 549 -4.95 8.75 -17.22
C ASP A 549 -6.27 8.14 -16.76
N ASP A 550 -6.74 8.59 -15.60
CA ASP A 550 -8.01 8.16 -15.01
C ASP A 550 -8.14 6.69 -14.57
N ASP A 551 -7.13 5.85 -14.82
CA ASP A 551 -7.06 4.51 -14.21
C ASP A 551 -6.97 4.61 -12.68
N ILE A 552 -7.44 3.56 -11.99
CA ILE A 552 -7.47 3.50 -10.52
C ILE A 552 -6.17 2.88 -9.99
N VAL A 553 -5.49 3.62 -9.12
CA VAL A 553 -4.28 3.20 -8.37
C VAL A 553 -4.65 2.94 -6.91
N LEU A 554 -4.26 1.80 -6.35
CA LEU A 554 -4.51 1.43 -4.96
C LEU A 554 -3.19 1.21 -4.21
N ASP A 555 -3.10 1.79 -3.02
CA ASP A 555 -2.04 1.55 -2.06
C ASP A 555 -2.62 1.33 -0.66
N TYR A 556 -2.50 0.11 -0.16
CA TYR A 556 -2.99 -0.29 1.16
C TYR A 556 -1.87 -0.46 2.21
N HIS A 557 -0.67 0.00 1.88
CA HIS A 557 0.48 0.18 2.80
C HIS A 557 1.02 1.60 2.62
N LEU A 558 0.13 2.58 2.77
CA LEU A 558 0.33 3.91 2.22
C LEU A 558 1.49 4.70 2.83
N GLY A 559 1.69 4.58 4.15
CA GLY A 559 2.75 5.26 4.90
C GLY A 559 2.77 6.76 4.62
N SER A 560 3.89 7.24 4.08
CA SER A 560 4.14 8.66 3.78
C SER A 560 3.31 9.24 2.63
N GLY A 561 2.44 8.48 1.97
CA GLY A 561 1.55 8.99 0.93
C GLY A 561 2.17 9.16 -0.47
N THR A 562 3.39 8.67 -0.73
CA THR A 562 4.09 8.89 -2.03
C THR A 562 3.25 8.42 -3.21
N THR A 563 2.69 7.20 -3.13
CA THR A 563 1.95 6.60 -4.23
C THR A 563 0.77 7.46 -4.67
N LEU A 564 -0.01 7.97 -3.71
CA LEU A 564 -1.18 8.78 -4.03
C LEU A 564 -0.79 10.18 -4.50
N ALA A 565 0.25 10.77 -3.92
CA ALA A 565 0.77 12.06 -4.37
C ALA A 565 1.16 12.01 -5.86
N VAL A 566 1.89 10.97 -6.26
CA VAL A 566 2.28 10.78 -7.67
C VAL A 566 1.07 10.48 -8.55
N ALA A 567 0.16 9.58 -8.11
CA ALA A 567 -1.06 9.29 -8.85
C ALA A 567 -1.92 10.54 -9.08
N HIS A 568 -2.04 11.41 -8.07
CA HIS A 568 -2.74 12.68 -8.14
C HIS A 568 -2.11 13.62 -9.17
N LYS A 569 -0.80 13.89 -9.05
CA LYS A 569 -0.05 14.77 -9.96
C LYS A 569 -0.12 14.30 -11.42
N MET A 570 -0.26 13.00 -11.61
CA MET A 570 -0.39 12.36 -12.91
C MET A 570 -1.87 12.20 -13.37
N GLY A 571 -2.88 12.68 -12.65
CA GLY A 571 -4.27 12.58 -13.11
C GLY A 571 -4.86 11.16 -13.10
N ARG A 572 -4.42 10.31 -12.17
CA ARG A 572 -5.04 9.00 -11.90
C ARG A 572 -6.01 9.12 -10.73
N GLN A 573 -7.07 8.30 -10.72
CA GLN A 573 -7.85 8.12 -9.51
C GLN A 573 -7.03 7.27 -8.52
N TYR A 574 -7.10 7.59 -7.24
CA TYR A 574 -6.41 6.81 -6.22
C TYR A 574 -7.25 6.43 -5.02
N ILE A 575 -6.88 5.31 -4.40
CA ILE A 575 -7.43 4.80 -3.15
C ILE A 575 -6.23 4.45 -2.26
N GLY A 576 -6.15 5.10 -1.10
CA GLY A 576 -5.09 4.88 -0.12
C GLY A 576 -5.66 4.40 1.20
N MET A 577 -4.94 3.51 1.88
CA MET A 577 -5.32 3.04 3.22
C MET A 577 -4.15 3.16 4.19
N GLU A 578 -4.40 3.81 5.33
CA GLU A 578 -3.42 3.96 6.40
C GLU A 578 -4.11 3.84 7.76
N GLN A 579 -3.54 3.06 8.68
CA GLN A 579 -4.07 2.92 10.03
C GLN A 579 -3.39 3.89 10.99
N LEU A 580 -2.10 4.16 10.77
CA LEU A 580 -1.25 4.90 11.68
C LEU A 580 -1.34 6.42 11.48
N ASP A 581 -1.27 7.14 12.59
CA ASP A 581 -1.17 8.60 12.60
C ASP A 581 0.26 9.02 12.88
N TYR A 582 0.91 9.59 11.88
CA TYR A 582 2.25 10.15 12.02
C TYR A 582 2.22 11.65 12.32
N GLY A 583 1.04 12.19 12.68
CA GLY A 583 0.78 13.60 12.89
C GLY A 583 1.11 14.42 11.65
N GLU A 584 2.04 15.36 11.80
CA GLU A 584 2.50 16.26 10.75
C GLU A 584 3.23 15.57 9.58
N ASN A 585 3.47 14.26 9.66
CA ASN A 585 4.14 13.47 8.62
C ASN A 585 3.21 12.45 7.93
N ASP A 586 1.91 12.47 8.21
CA ASP A 586 0.97 11.50 7.63
C ASP A 586 0.73 11.73 6.11
N GLY A 587 0.26 10.69 5.42
CA GLY A 587 -0.09 10.77 3.99
C GLY A 587 -1.20 11.78 3.68
N LYS A 588 -2.07 12.09 4.66
CA LYS A 588 -3.16 13.06 4.51
C LYS A 588 -2.61 14.48 4.33
N ARG A 589 -1.64 14.89 5.16
CA ARG A 589 -0.98 16.20 5.05
C ARG A 589 -0.24 16.34 3.73
N ARG A 590 0.45 15.27 3.30
CA ARG A 590 1.10 15.27 1.98
C ARG A 590 0.11 15.52 0.84
N LEU A 591 -1.06 14.88 0.86
CA LEU A 591 -2.08 15.10 -0.16
C LEU A 591 -2.64 16.53 -0.13
N GLN A 592 -2.80 17.13 1.05
CA GLN A 592 -3.16 18.54 1.18
C GLN A 592 -2.10 19.44 0.54
N ASN A 593 -0.80 19.17 0.75
CA ASN A 593 0.28 19.89 0.09
C ASN A 593 0.22 19.74 -1.43
N VAL A 594 -0.08 18.53 -1.94
CA VAL A 594 -0.21 18.28 -3.39
C VAL A 594 -1.35 19.09 -4.00
N ILE A 595 -2.53 19.09 -3.37
CA ILE A 595 -3.67 19.92 -3.79
C ILE A 595 -3.30 21.40 -3.77
N GLY A 596 -2.54 21.84 -2.76
CA GLY A 596 -2.05 23.20 -2.62
C GLY A 596 -0.94 23.61 -3.59
N GLY A 597 -0.52 22.75 -4.53
CA GLY A 597 0.51 23.05 -5.52
C GLY A 597 1.94 22.72 -5.08
N ASP A 598 2.14 21.57 -4.43
CA ASP A 598 3.48 21.05 -4.12
C ASP A 598 4.41 21.08 -5.34
N SER A 599 5.56 21.76 -5.20
CA SER A 599 6.56 21.94 -6.25
C SER A 599 7.72 20.94 -6.19
N SER A 600 7.67 19.97 -5.28
CA SER A 600 8.74 19.00 -5.05
C SER A 600 8.57 17.71 -5.89
N GLY A 601 9.61 16.87 -5.89
CA GLY A 601 9.59 15.57 -6.56
C GLY A 601 9.36 15.71 -8.06
N ILE A 602 8.30 15.08 -8.57
CA ILE A 602 8.01 15.03 -10.02
C ILE A 602 7.19 16.22 -10.53
N SER A 603 6.77 17.15 -9.67
CA SER A 603 5.79 18.20 -10.04
C SER A 603 6.22 19.01 -11.25
N GLY A 604 7.49 19.45 -11.30
CA GLY A 604 8.01 20.18 -12.46
C GLY A 604 8.11 19.35 -13.74
N GLU A 605 8.30 18.03 -13.63
CA GLU A 605 8.39 17.11 -14.78
C GLU A 605 7.02 16.86 -15.42
N VAL A 606 5.96 16.80 -14.61
CA VAL A 606 4.59 16.54 -15.08
C VAL A 606 3.74 17.81 -15.24
N GLY A 607 4.32 19.00 -15.00
CA GLY A 607 3.61 20.28 -15.10
C GLY A 607 2.50 20.43 -14.06
N TRP A 608 2.73 19.96 -12.83
CA TRP A 608 1.77 20.05 -11.75
C TRP A 608 1.83 21.40 -11.02
N ASP A 609 0.71 22.14 -11.05
CA ASP A 609 0.55 23.46 -10.41
C ASP A 609 -0.46 23.46 -9.23
N GLY A 610 -1.00 22.30 -8.86
CA GLY A 610 -2.03 22.16 -7.81
C GLY A 610 -3.44 21.94 -8.35
N GLY A 611 -4.39 21.70 -7.44
CA GLY A 611 -5.79 21.41 -7.76
C GLY A 611 -6.27 20.04 -7.29
N GLY A 612 -7.46 19.65 -7.76
CA GLY A 612 -8.09 18.38 -7.41
C GLY A 612 -8.66 18.32 -5.99
N SER A 613 -9.10 17.13 -5.61
CA SER A 613 -9.66 16.86 -4.29
C SER A 613 -9.46 15.41 -3.87
N PHE A 614 -9.63 15.12 -2.58
CA PHE A 614 -9.83 13.76 -2.09
C PHE A 614 -10.83 13.72 -0.93
N THR A 615 -11.53 12.60 -0.82
CA THR A 615 -12.43 12.30 0.30
C THR A 615 -11.68 11.45 1.31
N TYR A 616 -11.57 11.98 2.53
CA TYR A 616 -11.10 11.27 3.69
C TYR A 616 -12.28 10.58 4.37
N LEU A 617 -12.11 9.34 4.80
CA LEU A 617 -13.08 8.59 5.58
C LEU A 617 -12.37 7.61 6.52
N GLU A 618 -13.07 7.12 7.53
CA GLU A 618 -12.54 6.16 8.49
C GLU A 618 -13.47 4.96 8.60
N LEU A 619 -12.93 3.80 9.01
CA LEU A 619 -13.77 2.69 9.46
C LEU A 619 -14.30 3.01 10.86
N LYS A 620 -15.60 2.83 11.08
CA LYS A 620 -16.22 3.06 12.40
C LYS A 620 -15.68 2.05 13.40
N LYS A 621 -14.81 2.53 14.28
CA LYS A 621 -14.19 1.74 15.34
C LYS A 621 -15.22 1.29 16.38
N LEU A 622 -15.06 0.06 16.85
CA LEU A 622 -15.76 -0.52 17.98
C LEU A 622 -14.72 -0.92 19.03
N ASN A 623 -14.32 -2.19 19.11
CA ASN A 623 -13.27 -2.62 20.04
C ASN A 623 -11.89 -2.02 19.74
N GLU A 624 -11.65 -1.56 18.51
CA GLU A 624 -10.41 -0.85 18.12
C GLU A 624 -10.15 0.38 19.00
N ASN A 625 -11.21 1.07 19.47
CA ASN A 625 -11.05 2.20 20.37
C ASN A 625 -10.39 1.79 21.69
N TYR A 626 -10.71 0.60 22.22
CA TYR A 626 -10.05 0.09 23.43
C TYR A 626 -8.64 -0.39 23.14
N GLU A 627 -8.40 -1.06 22.00
CA GLU A 627 -7.05 -1.48 21.64
C GLU A 627 -6.08 -0.29 21.56
N GLU A 628 -6.46 0.80 20.90
CA GLU A 628 -5.66 2.01 20.83
C GLU A 628 -5.42 2.62 22.23
N ARG A 629 -6.47 2.67 23.07
CA ARG A 629 -6.35 3.14 24.46
C ARG A 629 -5.40 2.26 25.26
N ILE A 630 -5.48 0.93 25.14
CA ILE A 630 -4.61 -0.04 25.82
C ILE A 630 -3.15 0.15 25.38
N GLN A 631 -2.91 0.27 24.08
CA GLN A 631 -1.56 0.45 23.54
C GLN A 631 -0.95 1.78 23.98
N SER A 632 -1.77 2.84 24.10
CA SER A 632 -1.34 4.17 24.52
C SER A 632 -0.88 4.29 25.99
N ILE A 633 -1.16 3.29 26.83
CA ILE A 633 -0.77 3.31 28.25
C ILE A 633 0.77 3.38 28.36
N LYS A 634 1.31 4.23 29.23
CA LYS A 634 2.76 4.38 29.42
C LYS A 634 3.23 3.80 30.78
N PRO A 635 4.46 3.26 30.88
CA PRO A 635 4.99 2.59 32.09
C PRO A 635 4.93 3.41 33.38
N ASP A 636 5.15 4.73 33.29
CA ASP A 636 5.34 5.59 34.47
C ASP A 636 4.02 6.21 35.00
N TYR A 637 2.87 5.69 34.58
CA TYR A 637 1.59 6.32 34.87
C TYR A 637 0.93 5.77 36.14
N ARG A 638 0.85 6.61 37.17
CA ARG A 638 -0.06 6.44 38.31
C ARG A 638 -0.88 7.72 38.52
N PRO A 639 -2.14 7.62 38.98
CA PRO A 639 -2.91 8.80 39.36
C PRO A 639 -2.15 9.61 40.40
N LEU A 640 -1.85 10.87 40.10
CA LEU A 640 -1.34 11.79 41.11
C LEU A 640 -2.49 12.19 42.02
N ASN A 641 -2.25 12.17 43.33
CA ASN A 641 -3.23 12.76 44.25
C ASN A 641 -3.23 14.30 44.07
N GLY A 642 -4.27 14.94 44.60
CA GLY A 642 -4.44 16.40 44.45
C GLY A 642 -3.24 17.21 44.96
N ASP A 643 -2.52 16.72 45.97
CA ASP A 643 -1.34 17.40 46.51
C ASP A 643 -0.11 17.25 45.63
N GLU A 644 0.10 16.08 45.03
CA GLU A 644 1.19 15.82 44.09
C GLU A 644 1.03 16.61 42.79
N LEU A 645 -0.21 16.73 42.29
CA LEU A 645 -0.52 17.57 41.14
C LEU A 645 -0.29 19.06 41.45
N ARG A 646 -0.78 19.53 42.61
CA ARG A 646 -0.53 20.90 43.11
C ARG A 646 0.97 21.21 43.21
N ALA A 647 1.76 20.28 43.74
CA ALA A 647 3.20 20.44 43.90
C ALA A 647 3.92 20.53 42.54
N LYS A 648 3.54 19.74 41.54
CA LYS A 648 4.13 19.79 40.20
C LYS A 648 3.76 21.07 39.43
N ILE A 649 2.51 21.54 39.54
CA ILE A 649 2.08 22.82 38.96
C ILE A 649 2.85 23.98 39.60
N ALA A 650 3.01 23.97 40.93
CA ALA A 650 3.81 24.96 41.65
C ALA A 650 5.29 24.91 41.25
N HIS A 651 5.83 23.72 40.99
CA HIS A 651 7.22 23.55 40.52
C HIS A 651 7.42 24.09 39.10
N PHE A 652 6.43 23.93 38.22
CA PHE A 652 6.44 24.50 36.87
C PHE A 652 6.38 26.04 36.91
N ASP A 653 5.53 26.62 37.76
CA ASP A 653 5.50 28.07 38.01
C ASP A 653 6.86 28.59 38.53
N LEU A 654 7.54 27.82 39.40
CA LEU A 654 8.89 28.12 39.87
C LEU A 654 9.97 28.05 38.77
N SER A 655 9.85 27.11 37.82
CA SER A 655 10.78 27.02 36.69
C SER A 655 10.65 28.21 35.72
N ILE A 656 9.43 28.66 35.44
CA ILE A 656 9.19 29.86 34.62
C ILE A 656 9.73 31.12 35.31
N ARG A 657 9.59 31.22 36.65
CA ARG A 657 10.17 32.31 37.44
C ARG A 657 11.71 32.34 37.39
N ARG A 658 12.39 31.19 37.28
CA ARG A 658 13.86 31.10 37.16
C ARG A 658 14.39 31.60 35.81
N GLU A 659 13.58 31.53 34.76
CA GLU A 659 13.92 32.05 33.42
C GLU A 659 13.57 33.54 33.23
N GLY A 660 13.19 34.24 34.31
CA GLY A 660 13.01 35.69 34.31
C GLY A 660 11.69 36.19 33.69
N ARG A 661 10.73 35.30 33.40
CA ARG A 661 9.40 35.67 32.91
C ARG A 661 8.35 35.52 34.02
N ARG A 662 7.40 36.46 34.08
CA ARG A 662 6.42 36.57 35.18
C ARG A 662 5.02 36.17 34.66
N LEU A 663 4.40 35.15 35.24
CA LEU A 663 2.96 34.92 35.12
C LEU A 663 2.25 35.90 36.07
N THR A 664 1.78 37.04 35.55
CA THR A 664 1.13 38.10 36.35
C THR A 664 -0.39 38.09 36.25
N ASN A 665 -1.04 36.94 36.10
CA ASN A 665 -2.50 36.91 36.10
C ASN A 665 -3.10 36.20 37.33
N PRO A 666 -3.36 36.93 38.43
CA PRO A 666 -4.05 36.43 39.62
C PRO A 666 -5.39 35.76 39.31
N GLN A 667 -6.09 36.19 38.23
CA GLN A 667 -7.36 35.59 37.83
C GLN A 667 -7.21 34.14 37.35
N MET A 668 -6.03 33.76 36.86
CA MET A 668 -5.75 32.40 36.38
C MET A 668 -5.60 31.42 37.55
N VAL A 669 -4.92 31.84 38.62
CA VAL A 669 -4.78 31.06 39.86
C VAL A 669 -6.15 30.89 40.51
N THR A 670 -6.94 31.98 40.58
CA THR A 670 -8.30 31.92 41.13
C THR A 670 -9.24 31.06 40.29
N ALA A 671 -9.20 31.12 38.95
CA ALA A 671 -10.05 30.30 38.10
C ALA A 671 -9.74 28.80 38.19
N LEU A 672 -8.45 28.45 38.27
CA LEU A 672 -8.02 27.07 38.53
C LEU A 672 -8.47 26.63 39.92
N ASP A 673 -8.20 27.42 40.97
CA ASP A 673 -8.58 27.10 42.35
C ASP A 673 -10.10 26.94 42.52
N THR A 674 -10.92 27.82 41.94
CA THR A 674 -12.39 27.72 41.96
C THR A 674 -12.88 26.44 41.27
N HIS A 675 -12.33 26.10 40.11
CA HIS A 675 -12.69 24.87 39.40
C HIS A 675 -12.27 23.59 40.16
N PHE A 676 -11.17 23.64 40.92
CA PHE A 676 -10.71 22.54 41.78
C PHE A 676 -11.53 22.39 43.06
N GLU A 677 -11.94 23.48 43.70
CA GLU A 677 -12.76 23.47 44.91
C GLU A 677 -14.18 22.92 44.66
N GLU A 678 -14.76 23.22 43.50
CA GLU A 678 -16.11 22.77 43.12
C GLU A 678 -16.17 21.26 42.81
N ASN A 679 -15.09 20.67 42.26
CA ASN A 679 -15.13 19.30 41.75
C ASN A 679 -14.57 18.23 42.71
N ARG A 680 -13.82 18.62 43.76
CA ARG A 680 -13.20 17.81 44.87
C ARG A 680 -12.41 16.53 44.50
N THR A 681 -12.59 15.98 43.32
CA THR A 681 -11.86 14.92 42.63
C THR A 681 -12.13 15.14 41.15
N LEU A 682 -11.10 15.36 40.32
CA LEU A 682 -11.25 15.29 38.87
C LEU A 682 -11.56 13.84 38.49
N LYS A 683 -12.82 13.43 38.58
CA LYS A 683 -13.34 12.33 37.76
C LYS A 683 -13.54 12.92 36.36
N ILE A 684 -12.45 13.02 35.60
CA ILE A 684 -12.55 13.36 34.18
C ILE A 684 -13.14 12.12 33.52
N ASP A 685 -14.42 12.18 33.19
CA ASP A 685 -15.00 11.27 32.22
C ASP A 685 -14.32 11.59 30.87
N TYR A 686 -13.65 10.60 30.28
CA TYR A 686 -12.82 10.74 29.06
C TYR A 686 -13.65 10.92 27.78
N ASN A 687 -14.67 11.76 27.83
CA ASN A 687 -15.29 12.29 26.63
C ASN A 687 -14.44 13.48 26.15
N ASP A 688 -14.15 13.52 24.84
CA ASP A 688 -13.35 14.55 24.13
C ASP A 688 -13.65 16.00 24.57
N LYS A 689 -14.86 16.27 25.06
CA LYS A 689 -15.27 17.60 25.57
C LYS A 689 -14.44 18.11 26.75
N SER A 690 -14.03 17.26 27.69
CA SER A 690 -13.37 17.71 28.94
C SER A 690 -11.91 18.15 28.72
N VAL A 691 -11.19 17.42 27.87
CA VAL A 691 -9.81 17.75 27.45
C VAL A 691 -9.81 18.98 26.54
N ASN A 692 -10.79 19.09 25.64
CA ASN A 692 -10.95 20.27 24.79
C ASN A 692 -11.34 21.52 25.58
N GLN A 693 -12.17 21.41 26.62
CA GLN A 693 -12.47 22.51 27.55
C GLN A 693 -11.20 23.03 28.25
N LEU A 694 -10.28 22.15 28.68
CA LEU A 694 -8.99 22.56 29.22
C LEU A 694 -8.10 23.25 28.17
N LYS A 695 -8.09 22.75 26.92
CA LYS A 695 -7.38 23.38 25.80
C LYS A 695 -7.94 24.76 25.46
N ASP A 696 -9.25 24.95 25.55
CA ASP A 696 -9.95 26.21 25.28
C ASP A 696 -9.76 27.25 26.38
N ILE A 697 -9.48 26.82 27.62
CA ILE A 697 -9.05 27.70 28.72
C ILE A 697 -7.60 28.18 28.53
N ILE A 698 -6.72 27.33 27.98
CA ILE A 698 -5.28 27.61 27.83
C ILE A 698 -4.97 28.38 26.53
N ARG A 699 -5.71 28.13 25.45
CA ARG A 699 -5.53 28.74 24.11
C ARG A 699 -5.57 30.28 24.04
N PRO A 700 -6.40 31.02 24.80
CA PRO A 700 -6.59 32.45 24.56
C PRO A 700 -5.50 33.37 25.13
N ILE A 701 -4.45 32.85 25.78
CA ILE A 701 -3.51 33.67 26.57
C ILE A 701 -2.61 34.52 25.64
N PRO A 702 -2.78 35.86 25.60
CA PRO A 702 -1.94 36.74 24.79
C PRO A 702 -0.57 36.92 25.47
N GLY A 703 0.52 36.68 24.74
CA GLY A 703 1.90 36.89 25.22
C GLY A 703 2.76 35.63 25.39
N LEU A 704 2.19 34.42 25.27
CA LEU A 704 2.99 33.21 25.03
C LEU A 704 3.36 33.15 23.53
N THR A 705 4.51 33.73 23.18
CA THR A 705 5.13 33.60 21.86
C THR A 705 6.38 32.73 21.96
N LEU A 706 6.20 31.42 21.73
CA LEU A 706 7.15 30.45 21.17
C LEU A 706 6.40 29.11 21.11
N GLN A 707 6.23 28.57 19.91
CA GLN A 707 5.36 27.42 19.60
C GLN A 707 5.79 26.15 20.35
N GLY A 708 7.08 25.97 20.64
CA GLY A 708 7.63 24.78 21.31
C GLY A 708 7.30 24.62 22.80
N ASP A 709 7.14 25.70 23.56
CA ASP A 709 6.84 25.61 25.01
C ASP A 709 5.37 25.28 25.28
N LYS A 710 4.48 25.66 24.34
CA LYS A 710 3.04 25.32 24.41
C LYS A 710 2.82 23.84 24.18
N ASP A 711 3.46 23.29 23.17
CA ASP A 711 3.33 21.87 22.82
C ASP A 711 3.96 20.98 23.90
N GLN A 712 5.10 21.37 24.48
CA GLN A 712 5.68 20.66 25.64
C GLN A 712 4.81 20.71 26.90
N LEU A 713 4.11 21.83 27.14
CA LEU A 713 3.20 21.96 28.27
C LEU A 713 1.94 21.12 28.04
N ILE A 714 1.38 21.13 26.84
CA ILE A 714 0.24 20.30 26.44
C ILE A 714 0.63 18.83 26.53
N GLU A 715 1.80 18.43 26.01
CA GLU A 715 2.32 17.06 26.09
C GLU A 715 2.55 16.62 27.55
N LYS A 716 3.07 17.50 28.41
CA LYS A 716 3.18 17.25 29.86
C LYS A 716 1.81 17.13 30.52
N ILE A 717 0.82 17.94 30.16
CA ILE A 717 -0.54 17.83 30.71
C ILE A 717 -1.20 16.53 30.23
N GLU A 718 -1.20 16.26 28.91
CA GLU A 718 -1.79 15.07 28.29
C GLU A 718 -1.14 13.77 28.79
N SER A 719 0.19 13.73 28.97
CA SER A 719 0.89 12.59 29.59
C SER A 719 0.52 12.34 31.06
N HIS A 720 0.02 13.35 31.78
CA HIS A 720 -0.47 13.22 33.15
C HIS A 720 -1.99 12.93 33.23
N PHE A 721 -2.67 12.90 32.08
CA PHE A 721 -4.05 12.46 31.89
C PHE A 721 -4.09 11.32 30.86
N ALA A 722 -3.17 10.35 30.91
CA ALA A 722 -3.26 9.14 30.10
C ALA A 722 -4.17 8.11 30.80
N PRO A 723 -4.97 7.30 30.07
CA PRO A 723 -5.79 6.28 30.71
C PRO A 723 -4.89 5.20 31.36
N ASN A 724 -5.22 4.78 32.60
CA ASN A 724 -4.58 3.63 33.22
C ASN A 724 -5.37 2.34 32.96
N VAL A 725 -4.74 1.19 33.23
CA VAL A 725 -5.32 -0.14 32.97
C VAL A 725 -6.67 -0.34 33.67
N THR A 726 -6.82 0.16 34.90
CA THR A 726 -8.08 0.07 35.66
C THR A 726 -9.20 0.86 35.01
N ASP A 727 -8.94 2.11 34.62
CA ASP A 727 -9.95 2.97 34.00
C ASP A 727 -10.42 2.41 32.65
N ILE A 728 -9.48 1.82 31.89
CA ILE A 728 -9.80 1.16 30.63
C ILE A 728 -10.66 -0.08 30.89
N TRP A 729 -10.31 -0.91 31.86
CA TRP A 729 -11.11 -2.09 32.22
C TRP A 729 -12.54 -1.73 32.66
N GLU A 730 -12.69 -0.71 33.51
CA GLU A 730 -14.01 -0.23 33.94
C GLU A 730 -14.84 0.37 32.79
N SER A 731 -14.18 1.00 31.81
CA SER A 731 -14.82 1.42 30.57
C SER A 731 -15.26 0.20 29.77
N MET A 732 -14.36 -0.76 29.50
CA MET A 732 -14.63 -1.95 28.70
C MET A 732 -15.84 -2.74 29.24
N LYS A 733 -15.98 -2.86 30.56
CA LYS A 733 -17.14 -3.55 31.18
C LYS A 733 -18.51 -2.96 30.81
N LYS A 734 -18.57 -1.71 30.36
CA LYS A 734 -19.83 -1.04 30.01
C LYS A 734 -20.27 -1.31 28.58
N ASP A 735 -19.32 -1.28 27.65
CA ASP A 735 -19.62 -1.15 26.22
C ASP A 735 -18.65 -1.90 25.28
N ALA A 736 -17.59 -2.55 25.79
CA ALA A 736 -16.75 -3.41 24.96
C ALA A 736 -17.43 -4.76 24.67
N LEU A 737 -17.15 -5.32 23.50
CA LEU A 737 -17.55 -6.68 23.15
C LEU A 737 -16.41 -7.64 23.49
N PHE A 738 -16.67 -8.57 24.41
CA PHE A 738 -15.66 -9.50 24.91
C PHE A 738 -15.64 -10.82 24.14
N ASP A 739 -14.48 -11.46 24.09
CA ASP A 739 -14.34 -12.83 23.61
C ASP A 739 -15.32 -13.73 24.38
N TYR A 740 -16.13 -14.50 23.66
CA TYR A 740 -17.20 -15.31 24.25
C TYR A 740 -16.68 -16.36 25.26
N ASN A 741 -15.40 -16.71 25.19
CA ASN A 741 -14.79 -17.63 26.14
C ASN A 741 -14.42 -16.95 27.47
N LEU A 742 -14.40 -15.62 27.54
CA LEU A 742 -14.00 -14.88 28.72
C LEU A 742 -15.08 -14.92 29.81
N SER A 743 -14.70 -15.33 31.02
CA SER A 743 -15.53 -15.14 32.20
C SER A 743 -15.22 -13.78 32.84
N LEU A 744 -16.06 -12.78 32.56
CA LEU A 744 -15.91 -11.43 33.10
C LEU A 744 -15.87 -11.40 34.62
N GLN A 745 -16.75 -12.17 35.27
CA GLN A 745 -16.80 -12.24 36.73
C GLN A 745 -15.47 -12.74 37.32
N LYS A 746 -14.90 -13.83 36.76
CA LYS A 746 -13.62 -14.37 37.23
C LYS A 746 -12.47 -13.39 36.99
N PHE A 747 -12.46 -12.74 35.84
CA PHE A 747 -11.43 -11.74 35.53
C PHE A 747 -11.51 -10.54 36.49
N ASP A 748 -12.72 -10.09 36.83
CA ASP A 748 -12.94 -8.98 37.78
C ASP A 748 -12.52 -9.35 39.21
N GLU A 749 -12.81 -10.59 39.64
CA GLU A 749 -12.37 -11.14 40.94
C GLU A 749 -10.83 -11.20 41.05
N GLU A 750 -10.15 -11.54 39.96
CA GLU A 750 -8.68 -11.67 39.91
C GLU A 750 -7.97 -10.38 39.45
N PHE A 751 -8.71 -9.30 39.14
CA PHE A 751 -8.16 -8.08 38.53
C PHE A 751 -7.04 -7.43 39.37
N LYS A 752 -7.13 -7.52 40.70
CA LYS A 752 -6.09 -7.01 41.61
C LYS A 752 -4.76 -7.75 41.52
N GLU A 753 -4.78 -9.03 41.18
CA GLU A 753 -3.56 -9.81 40.95
C GLU A 753 -3.01 -9.54 39.54
N PHE A 754 -3.89 -9.40 38.55
CA PHE A 754 -3.53 -8.97 37.21
C PHE A 754 -2.76 -7.64 37.18
N LEU A 755 -3.17 -6.65 37.99
CA LEU A 755 -2.48 -5.35 38.12
C LEU A 755 -1.04 -5.45 38.67
N LYS A 756 -0.58 -6.62 39.14
CA LYS A 756 0.80 -6.84 39.59
C LYS A 756 1.74 -7.32 38.50
N GLU A 757 1.22 -7.70 37.33
CA GLU A 757 2.01 -8.13 36.18
C GLU A 757 2.74 -6.94 35.53
N ASP A 758 3.72 -7.22 34.66
CA ASP A 758 4.39 -6.18 33.88
C ASP A 758 3.42 -5.48 32.91
N LEU A 759 3.61 -4.18 32.64
CA LEU A 759 2.67 -3.40 31.82
C LEU A 759 2.48 -3.99 30.41
N ASP A 760 3.53 -4.51 29.79
CA ASP A 760 3.40 -5.10 28.45
C ASP A 760 2.51 -6.34 28.49
N LYS A 761 2.64 -7.14 29.54
CA LYS A 761 1.79 -8.30 29.79
C LYS A 761 0.36 -7.89 30.18
N GLN A 762 0.21 -6.83 30.96
CA GLN A 762 -1.11 -6.26 31.27
C GLN A 762 -1.84 -5.84 30.00
N LYS A 763 -1.16 -5.13 29.10
CA LYS A 763 -1.71 -4.73 27.80
C LYS A 763 -2.08 -5.94 26.95
N GLU A 764 -1.19 -6.92 26.86
CA GLU A 764 -1.43 -8.14 26.07
C GLU A 764 -2.67 -8.89 26.56
N GLU A 765 -2.77 -9.13 27.88
CA GLU A 765 -3.91 -9.83 28.47
C GLU A 765 -5.21 -9.03 28.36
N LEU A 766 -5.19 -7.69 28.53
CA LEU A 766 -6.38 -6.88 28.30
C LEU A 766 -6.84 -6.93 26.84
N MET A 767 -5.91 -6.87 25.87
CA MET A 767 -6.25 -7.01 24.45
C MET A 767 -6.82 -8.40 24.10
N LEU A 768 -6.43 -9.46 24.83
CA LEU A 768 -6.98 -10.80 24.65
C LEU A 768 -8.43 -10.93 25.16
N THR A 769 -8.90 -10.02 25.99
CA THR A 769 -10.30 -10.02 26.45
C THR A 769 -11.28 -9.55 25.38
N LEU A 770 -10.83 -8.73 24.43
CA LEU A 770 -11.68 -8.16 23.37
C LEU A 770 -12.01 -9.19 22.28
N ASP A 771 -13.25 -9.17 21.79
CA ASP A 771 -13.62 -9.91 20.58
C ASP A 771 -13.00 -9.23 19.35
N LYS A 772 -12.01 -9.91 18.76
CA LYS A 772 -11.25 -9.44 17.60
C LYS A 772 -12.04 -9.49 16.30
N ASN A 773 -13.20 -10.13 16.27
CA ASN A 773 -14.12 -10.06 15.13
C ASN A 773 -14.97 -8.79 15.15
N GLN A 774 -14.98 -8.07 16.29
CA GLN A 774 -15.78 -6.88 16.55
C GLN A 774 -14.93 -5.62 16.76
N MET A 775 -13.80 -5.54 16.06
CA MET A 775 -12.92 -4.36 16.10
C MET A 775 -13.55 -3.12 15.45
N TYR A 776 -14.36 -3.35 14.42
CA TYR A 776 -15.05 -2.33 13.65
C TYR A 776 -16.53 -2.69 13.51
N VAL A 777 -17.38 -1.68 13.41
CA VAL A 777 -18.83 -1.89 13.23
C VAL A 777 -19.11 -2.42 11.83
N ASN A 778 -19.77 -3.57 11.74
CA ASN A 778 -20.22 -4.13 10.46
C ASN A 778 -21.34 -3.28 9.86
N ARG A 779 -21.38 -3.16 8.52
CA ARG A 779 -22.42 -2.47 7.78
C ARG A 779 -23.81 -3.08 8.03
N SER A 780 -23.88 -4.40 8.25
CA SER A 780 -25.10 -5.10 8.64
C SER A 780 -25.73 -4.60 9.96
N SER A 781 -24.93 -3.94 10.80
CA SER A 781 -25.36 -3.32 12.06
C SER A 781 -25.89 -1.89 11.90
N LEU A 782 -26.01 -1.34 10.68
CA LEU A 782 -26.66 -0.05 10.46
C LEU A 782 -28.06 -0.03 11.08
N GLY A 783 -28.34 0.96 11.93
CA GLY A 783 -29.60 1.10 12.66
C GLY A 783 -29.74 0.22 13.91
N ASP A 784 -28.66 -0.41 14.39
CA ASP A 784 -28.63 -0.94 15.75
C ASP A 784 -28.55 0.22 16.76
N GLY A 785 -29.57 0.38 17.58
CA GLY A 785 -29.67 1.47 18.57
C GLY A 785 -28.71 1.33 19.75
N ASP A 786 -28.13 0.14 19.94
CA ASP A 786 -27.15 -0.13 21.00
C ASP A 786 -25.72 0.25 20.56
N LEU A 787 -25.51 0.55 19.27
CA LEU A 787 -24.20 0.92 18.73
C LEU A 787 -24.09 2.43 18.50
N PRO A 788 -22.90 3.03 18.67
CA PRO A 788 -22.69 4.47 18.59
C PRO A 788 -22.61 4.98 17.13
N ILE A 789 -23.65 4.76 16.33
CA ILE A 789 -23.74 5.14 14.90
C ILE A 789 -24.49 6.46 14.77
N SER A 790 -23.84 7.48 14.20
CA SER A 790 -24.47 8.80 13.97
C SER A 790 -25.27 8.82 12.66
N GLU A 791 -26.20 9.79 12.50
CA GLU A 791 -26.92 10.00 11.23
C GLU A 791 -25.97 10.25 10.05
N ASN A 792 -24.85 10.93 10.29
CA ASN A 792 -23.82 11.14 9.28
C ASN A 792 -23.12 9.83 8.90
N ASP A 793 -22.86 8.93 9.87
CA ASP A 793 -22.29 7.60 9.58
C ASP A 793 -23.25 6.79 8.70
N VAL A 794 -24.55 6.87 8.97
CA VAL A 794 -25.58 6.24 8.13
C VAL A 794 -25.56 6.84 6.73
N LEU A 795 -25.56 8.16 6.59
CA LEU A 795 -25.53 8.84 5.29
C LEU A 795 -24.31 8.45 4.44
N VAL A 796 -23.11 8.53 5.02
CA VAL A 796 -21.87 8.19 4.31
C VAL A 796 -21.88 6.73 3.87
N THR A 797 -22.27 5.83 4.79
CA THR A 797 -22.26 4.39 4.55
C THR A 797 -23.28 4.00 3.48
N THR A 798 -24.52 4.47 3.58
CA THR A 798 -25.57 4.22 2.58
C THR A 798 -25.22 4.80 1.21
N ASN A 799 -24.63 6.00 1.16
CA ASN A 799 -24.19 6.60 -0.11
C ASN A 799 -23.03 5.83 -0.78
N PHE A 800 -22.11 5.27 0.02
CA PHE A 800 -21.02 4.43 -0.49
C PHE A 800 -21.56 3.12 -1.08
N TYR A 801 -22.41 2.42 -0.32
CA TYR A 801 -22.95 1.10 -0.70
C TYR A 801 -24.18 1.14 -1.60
N GLN A 802 -24.72 2.33 -1.90
CA GLN A 802 -25.88 2.58 -2.77
C GLN A 802 -27.19 1.99 -2.22
N GLU A 803 -27.52 2.33 -0.98
CA GLU A 803 -28.69 1.82 -0.23
C GLU A 803 -29.75 2.87 0.08
#